data_AF-A0A229TFQ7-F1
#
_entry.id   AF-A0A229TFQ7-F1
#
_cell.length_a   1.000
_cell.length_b   1.000
_cell.length_c   1.000
_cell.angle_alpha   90.00
_cell.angle_beta   90.00
_cell.angle_gamma   90.00
#
_symmetry.space_group_name_H-M   'P 1'
#
loop_
_entity.id
_entity.type
_entity.pdbx_description
1 polymer ?
#
loop_
_entity_poly.entity_id
_entity_poly.type
_entity_poly.pdbx_seq_one_letter_code
_entity_poly.pdbx_strand_id
1 'polypeptide(L)'
;MLRSKLWRATTTTLAAILVLSAGAVPPAGAAPPVDLAGAHWIWYPEGNPRVAAPAGTRYFRTTFTVPAGAVSDARFVVTGDDTADVWLNGTPLASSARTPQAWRTALPVDLRPALTPGVNTLAVAARNEGGPAGLLGRLRVTTAAGTTDLTTGTAWKSAATAPEGWEQPGFADGTWAAATDLGAYGTAPWRAGVTTPNPATPSPLSVASATIGNRVNPLGVDPAQARFGWKLASPAAQQRQSAYQIVVSANGSSVWDSGRVASAQQSDVAYGGPALGSLTAYTWRVRVWDGQGRTSGWSPVQRFETALRTPATEWTGAFVGRATAGPDLAGANWIWYPEGDPVGGVPPSTRFFRKTVDLTSAPAKATLVVTGDDTATVWVNGTRVSDSPRVADSWKTAAVTEIGGLLTAGANTIAVSTENTTQSPAGTIAKLTVQGGPTLVTDGTWKASQSGPDGWQQRAFDDSAWPAARALTAYGTGPWGANVAVSAPAPLLRKSFTVSKPVASARLLTTALGLQETHLNGAKVGSEVLAPGWTDYTKRLQYRVSDVTGQIRAGENVLGAMVGNGWYSGSIGIAGSQKYGTEPWYSAQLRLTFTDGTSTTIATDGTWTAGDGPIRADDLYQGETYDARLATGWDRPGFDARGWAAVRLRGGDRPNLVPQADSGVTVQQEFHPVSWTQPKPGVWVADLGQNFSGWNRLSVTGPAGTTVTMRHAEVLNPDGTIYTTNLRAAQATDRFTLAGTGRAETYEPRFTVHGYRYVELTGLPSAPAAATLTGRAMWTSGAQAGTFTTSNALVNQLQHNILWGERSNMLSVPSDCPQRDERLGWTGDIGIFAGTSAFNLDVANFLGKFSDDLVDAQHDDGSFTDVAPGVLGGSGTAGWGDAGVIVPYTLWQRYGDTGVIQEHFAAMVRWVEYLRSTSGADLIRDHQTYGDWLNVNDNTAQDLVSTAFFAWSSRLVSRMAAATGHGAEAAKYGTLANQVGAAFTGRFVAADGTIGSGSQTGYVLALAFGLLPASLVQPAADKLAARVAAAGGHLSVGFLGVENLLPVLAAHGHADVAYQVLLQPDFPGWGYMIGHGATTVWERWDGIKPDGSFNDPGMNSFNHYGLGSVGDFLYRSVGGLAPASPGYASLLVAPRPGGGLTSAKSAYETPYGGAVSDWSISAGKLTLRVTIPAGTSATVRVPTSRPGSVTAPPEAVPSAPGTYFLPAGSYVFTAPA
;
A
#
# COMPACT_ATOMS: atom_id res chain seq x y z
N MET A 1 20.22 48.92 -21.43
CA MET A 1 20.39 49.71 -22.67
C MET A 1 20.04 48.81 -23.85
N LEU A 2 19.14 49.29 -24.74
CA LEU A 2 18.70 48.81 -26.07
C LEU A 2 18.28 47.32 -26.23
N ARG A 3 16.99 46.94 -26.35
CA ARG A 3 16.05 47.03 -27.52
C ARG A 3 16.56 46.26 -28.76
N SER A 4 15.82 45.37 -29.45
CA SER A 4 14.38 45.07 -29.49
C SER A 4 14.00 44.03 -30.57
N LYS A 5 12.78 43.43 -30.43
CA LYS A 5 11.84 42.91 -31.48
C LYS A 5 12.25 41.60 -32.18
N LEU A 6 11.40 40.59 -32.42
CA LEU A 6 9.98 40.44 -32.81
C LEU A 6 9.47 39.10 -32.19
N TRP A 7 8.22 38.80 -31.80
CA TRP A 7 6.87 39.11 -32.26
C TRP A 7 5.86 39.10 -31.09
N ARG A 8 4.89 40.03 -31.14
CA ARG A 8 3.58 39.95 -30.46
C ARG A 8 2.52 40.15 -31.54
N ALA A 9 1.54 39.25 -31.63
CA ALA A 9 0.12 39.54 -31.87
C ALA A 9 -0.62 38.26 -32.29
N THR A 10 -1.28 37.60 -31.32
CA THR A 10 -2.66 37.09 -31.42
C THR A 10 -2.98 36.39 -30.09
N THR A 11 -3.51 37.14 -29.13
CA THR A 11 -4.02 36.61 -27.86
C THR A 11 -5.32 37.35 -27.53
N THR A 12 -6.35 37.06 -28.31
CA THR A 12 -7.74 37.36 -27.96
C THR A 12 -8.63 36.48 -28.83
N THR A 13 -9.65 35.87 -28.22
CA THR A 13 -10.72 35.03 -28.81
C THR A 13 -10.39 33.56 -29.08
N LEU A 14 -10.43 32.74 -28.02
CA LEU A 14 -10.99 31.37 -28.03
C LEU A 14 -11.27 30.92 -26.58
N ALA A 15 -12.08 31.73 -25.89
CA ALA A 15 -12.73 31.41 -24.62
C ALA A 15 -14.25 31.50 -24.85
N ALA A 16 -14.74 30.68 -25.79
CA ALA A 16 -16.14 30.37 -26.03
C ALA A 16 -16.14 29.20 -27.02
N ILE A 17 -17.03 28.23 -26.82
CA ILE A 17 -17.17 26.96 -27.57
C ILE A 17 -16.37 25.78 -26.97
N LEU A 18 -16.73 25.37 -25.76
CA LEU A 18 -17.21 23.99 -25.46
C LEU A 18 -17.94 23.95 -24.11
N VAL A 19 -18.73 25.00 -23.81
CA VAL A 19 -19.90 24.84 -22.94
C VAL A 19 -21.02 24.42 -23.89
N LEU A 20 -21.09 23.12 -24.18
CA LEU A 20 -22.37 22.55 -24.56
C LEU A 20 -23.22 22.63 -23.29
N SER A 21 -24.00 23.71 -23.22
CA SER A 21 -25.25 23.70 -22.47
C SER A 21 -25.93 22.38 -22.80
N ALA A 22 -25.96 21.46 -21.83
CA ALA A 22 -26.98 20.44 -21.77
C ALA A 22 -28.30 21.22 -21.66
N GLY A 23 -28.85 21.62 -22.81
CA GLY A 23 -30.26 21.95 -22.88
C GLY A 23 -30.95 20.77 -22.25
N ALA A 24 -31.79 21.03 -21.24
CA ALA A 24 -32.66 20.02 -20.68
C ALA A 24 -33.36 19.35 -21.85
N VAL A 25 -32.86 18.16 -22.23
CA VAL A 25 -33.52 17.31 -23.20
C VAL A 25 -34.87 17.05 -22.53
N PRO A 26 -36.01 17.45 -23.13
CA PRO A 26 -37.29 17.06 -22.58
C PRO A 26 -37.23 15.55 -22.39
N PRO A 27 -37.74 14.97 -21.29
CA PRO A 27 -37.65 13.55 -21.07
C PRO A 27 -38.12 12.88 -22.35
N ALA A 28 -37.21 12.17 -23.03
CA ALA A 28 -37.54 11.47 -24.26
C ALA A 28 -38.80 10.66 -23.91
N GLY A 29 -39.92 10.97 -24.57
CA GLY A 29 -41.18 10.29 -24.29
C GLY A 29 -40.88 8.80 -24.29
N ALA A 30 -41.15 8.14 -23.16
CA ALA A 30 -40.67 6.79 -22.91
C ALA A 30 -41.02 5.92 -24.12
N ALA A 31 -40.01 5.48 -24.86
CA ALA A 31 -40.23 4.64 -26.04
C ALA A 31 -41.11 3.45 -25.59
N PRO A 32 -42.18 3.13 -26.36
CA PRO A 32 -43.14 2.12 -25.95
C PRO A 32 -42.41 0.83 -25.52
N PRO A 33 -42.91 0.09 -24.52
CA PRO A 33 -42.31 -1.16 -24.09
C PRO A 33 -42.07 -2.08 -25.29
N VAL A 34 -40.92 -2.75 -25.32
CA VAL A 34 -40.71 -3.83 -26.29
C VAL A 34 -41.65 -4.97 -25.88
N ASP A 35 -42.62 -5.29 -26.73
CA ASP A 35 -43.50 -6.43 -26.54
C ASP A 35 -42.96 -7.67 -27.28
N LEU A 36 -43.64 -8.80 -27.14
CA LEU A 36 -43.29 -10.05 -27.84
C LEU A 36 -44.06 -10.24 -29.15
N ALA A 37 -44.72 -9.19 -29.65
CA ALA A 37 -45.47 -9.28 -30.90
C ALA A 37 -44.52 -9.54 -32.08
N GLY A 38 -44.88 -10.50 -32.93
CA GLY A 38 -44.05 -10.91 -34.07
C GLY A 38 -42.86 -11.82 -33.72
N ALA A 39 -42.64 -12.13 -32.44
CA ALA A 39 -41.65 -13.12 -32.03
C ALA A 39 -42.18 -14.55 -32.18
N HIS A 40 -41.30 -15.49 -32.52
CA HIS A 40 -41.61 -16.91 -32.65
C HIS A 40 -40.96 -17.70 -31.53
N TRP A 41 -41.67 -18.71 -31.02
CA TRP A 41 -41.08 -19.71 -30.14
C TRP A 41 -40.10 -20.54 -30.95
N ILE A 42 -38.83 -20.59 -30.53
CA ILE A 42 -37.79 -21.37 -31.19
C ILE A 42 -37.18 -22.39 -30.23
N TRP A 43 -36.69 -23.51 -30.74
CA TRP A 43 -35.94 -24.48 -29.93
C TRP A 43 -34.84 -25.18 -30.73
N TYR A 44 -33.99 -25.93 -30.03
CA TYR A 44 -33.02 -26.82 -30.66
C TYR A 44 -33.76 -27.95 -31.41
N PRO A 45 -33.33 -28.34 -32.63
CA PRO A 45 -33.96 -29.43 -33.38
C PRO A 45 -33.82 -30.79 -32.67
N GLU A 46 -34.79 -31.14 -31.85
CA GLU A 46 -34.90 -32.44 -31.16
C GLU A 46 -36.36 -32.83 -30.93
N GLY A 47 -36.75 -34.04 -31.30
CA GLY A 47 -38.11 -34.56 -31.03
C GLY A 47 -39.23 -33.61 -31.47
N ASN A 48 -40.24 -33.44 -30.60
CA ASN A 48 -41.31 -32.45 -30.76
C ASN A 48 -41.38 -31.54 -29.51
N PRO A 49 -40.64 -30.42 -29.48
CA PRO A 49 -40.54 -29.56 -28.30
C PRO A 49 -41.87 -28.92 -27.87
N ARG A 50 -42.91 -28.91 -28.72
CA ARG A 50 -44.24 -28.42 -28.33
C ARG A 50 -45.02 -29.39 -27.44
N VAL A 51 -44.60 -30.65 -27.38
CA VAL A 51 -45.21 -31.71 -26.57
C VAL A 51 -44.28 -32.08 -25.43
N ALA A 52 -43.04 -32.43 -25.77
CA ALA A 52 -42.01 -32.81 -24.83
C ALA A 52 -40.62 -32.65 -25.46
N ALA A 53 -39.71 -32.01 -24.74
CA ALA A 53 -38.28 -32.00 -24.97
C ALA A 53 -37.55 -32.63 -23.78
N PRO A 54 -36.38 -33.24 -23.98
CA PRO A 54 -35.54 -33.70 -22.89
C PRO A 54 -35.20 -32.57 -21.92
N ALA A 55 -35.15 -32.89 -20.63
CA ALA A 55 -34.64 -31.96 -19.64
C ALA A 55 -33.18 -31.59 -19.96
N GLY A 56 -32.84 -30.32 -19.85
CA GLY A 56 -31.50 -29.81 -20.09
C GLY A 56 -31.46 -28.36 -20.58
N THR A 57 -30.25 -27.85 -20.77
CA THR A 57 -30.00 -26.52 -21.32
C THR A 57 -29.78 -26.60 -22.83
N ARG A 58 -30.36 -25.66 -23.58
CA ARG A 58 -30.07 -25.42 -24.99
C ARG A 58 -29.54 -24.00 -25.15
N TYR A 59 -28.63 -23.85 -26.11
CA TYR A 59 -27.88 -22.62 -26.31
C TYR A 59 -28.29 -22.02 -27.64
N PHE A 60 -28.52 -20.71 -27.65
CA PHE A 60 -29.00 -19.96 -28.79
C PHE A 60 -28.12 -18.75 -29.00
N ARG A 61 -27.80 -18.43 -30.26
CA ARG A 61 -27.08 -17.19 -30.57
C ARG A 61 -27.48 -16.60 -31.91
N THR A 62 -27.25 -15.30 -32.01
CA THR A 62 -27.44 -14.52 -33.23
C THR A 62 -26.53 -13.29 -33.20
N THR A 63 -26.40 -12.62 -34.33
CA THR A 63 -25.67 -11.36 -34.45
C THR A 63 -26.59 -10.27 -34.98
N PHE A 64 -26.34 -9.04 -34.55
CA PHE A 64 -27.05 -7.86 -35.04
C PHE A 64 -26.11 -6.67 -35.11
N THR A 65 -26.43 -5.69 -35.95
CA THR A 65 -25.63 -4.47 -36.08
C THR A 65 -26.34 -3.30 -35.41
N VAL A 66 -25.62 -2.54 -34.61
CA VAL A 66 -26.08 -1.29 -34.00
C VAL A 66 -25.86 -0.15 -34.99
N PRO A 67 -26.88 0.63 -35.36
CA PRO A 67 -26.71 1.78 -36.24
C PRO A 67 -25.81 2.84 -35.58
N ALA A 68 -25.14 3.67 -36.40
CA ALA A 68 -24.23 4.67 -35.88
C ALA A 68 -24.95 5.76 -35.06
N GLY A 69 -24.26 6.34 -34.07
CA GLY A 69 -24.77 7.46 -33.29
C GLY A 69 -25.20 7.09 -31.87
N ALA A 70 -25.66 8.09 -31.12
CA ALA A 70 -26.02 7.93 -29.71
C ALA A 70 -27.24 7.00 -29.56
N VAL A 71 -27.12 6.01 -28.66
CA VAL A 71 -28.16 5.03 -28.36
C VAL A 71 -29.19 5.67 -27.42
N SER A 72 -30.44 5.79 -27.89
CA SER A 72 -31.56 6.31 -27.09
C SER A 72 -32.34 5.21 -26.38
N ASP A 73 -32.35 3.98 -26.91
CA ASP A 73 -33.01 2.80 -26.33
C ASP A 73 -32.28 1.53 -26.76
N ALA A 74 -32.09 0.55 -25.86
CA ALA A 74 -31.55 -0.76 -26.21
C ALA A 74 -32.05 -1.82 -25.24
N ARG A 75 -33.09 -2.56 -25.63
CA ARG A 75 -33.79 -3.52 -24.77
C ARG A 75 -33.97 -4.86 -25.48
N PHE A 76 -33.85 -5.95 -24.73
CA PHE A 76 -34.24 -7.30 -25.15
C PHE A 76 -35.25 -7.85 -24.17
N VAL A 77 -36.39 -8.32 -24.65
CA VAL A 77 -37.41 -9.00 -23.83
C VAL A 77 -37.42 -10.44 -24.24
N VAL A 78 -37.19 -11.35 -23.30
CA VAL A 78 -37.01 -12.77 -23.59
C VAL A 78 -37.64 -13.67 -22.55
N THR A 79 -38.13 -14.83 -22.95
CA THR A 79 -38.55 -15.88 -22.03
C THR A 79 -38.16 -17.24 -22.58
N GLY A 80 -37.80 -18.16 -21.70
CA GLY A 80 -37.64 -19.57 -22.00
C GLY A 80 -38.66 -20.37 -21.19
N ASP A 81 -39.15 -21.49 -21.72
CA ASP A 81 -40.28 -22.25 -21.14
C ASP A 81 -40.08 -22.70 -19.67
N ASP A 82 -38.85 -22.79 -19.18
CA ASP A 82 -38.63 -22.65 -17.74
C ASP A 82 -37.82 -21.41 -17.46
N THR A 83 -36.65 -21.27 -18.10
CA THR A 83 -35.71 -20.20 -17.74
C THR A 83 -34.84 -19.78 -18.92
N ALA A 84 -34.41 -18.52 -18.93
CA ALA A 84 -33.47 -17.96 -19.90
C ALA A 84 -32.38 -17.12 -19.21
N ASP A 85 -31.14 -17.26 -19.66
CA ASP A 85 -29.97 -16.49 -19.25
C ASP A 85 -29.38 -15.80 -20.49
N VAL A 86 -28.99 -14.52 -20.38
CA VAL A 86 -28.65 -13.66 -21.51
C VAL A 86 -27.26 -13.07 -21.37
N TRP A 87 -26.48 -13.18 -22.45
CA TRP A 87 -25.20 -12.52 -22.64
C TRP A 87 -25.24 -11.62 -23.87
N LEU A 88 -24.55 -10.49 -23.80
CA LEU A 88 -24.24 -9.65 -24.95
C LEU A 88 -22.72 -9.50 -25.03
N ASN A 89 -22.14 -9.90 -26.15
CA ASN A 89 -20.68 -9.87 -26.37
C ASN A 89 -19.90 -10.52 -25.20
N GLY A 90 -20.37 -11.68 -24.74
CA GLY A 90 -19.82 -12.39 -23.60
C GLY A 90 -20.07 -11.77 -22.22
N THR A 91 -20.67 -10.59 -22.15
CA THR A 91 -21.04 -9.96 -20.87
C THR A 91 -22.40 -10.47 -20.42
N PRO A 92 -22.50 -11.09 -19.23
CA PRO A 92 -23.78 -11.53 -18.68
C PRO A 92 -24.65 -10.33 -18.31
N LEU A 93 -25.87 -10.28 -18.82
CA LEU A 93 -26.78 -9.15 -18.59
C LEU A 93 -27.96 -9.50 -17.69
N ALA A 94 -28.54 -10.69 -17.83
CA ALA A 94 -29.72 -11.07 -17.07
C ALA A 94 -29.90 -12.59 -16.97
N SER A 95 -30.55 -13.01 -15.89
CA SER A 95 -30.93 -14.41 -15.63
C SER A 95 -32.38 -14.45 -15.15
N SER A 96 -33.15 -15.43 -15.65
CA SER A 96 -34.51 -15.67 -15.20
C SER A 96 -34.52 -16.37 -13.84
N ALA A 97 -35.47 -16.01 -12.98
CA ALA A 97 -35.67 -16.73 -11.73
C ALA A 97 -35.93 -18.22 -12.00
N ARG A 98 -35.23 -19.10 -11.28
CA ARG A 98 -35.41 -20.55 -11.37
C ARG A 98 -36.62 -21.00 -10.52
N THR A 99 -37.83 -20.58 -10.88
CA THR A 99 -39.09 -20.90 -10.17
C THR A 99 -40.14 -21.50 -11.11
N PRO A 100 -41.10 -22.32 -10.62
CA PRO A 100 -42.14 -22.90 -11.46
C PRO A 100 -42.89 -21.83 -12.26
N GLN A 101 -43.14 -22.10 -13.55
CA GLN A 101 -43.84 -21.20 -14.48
C GLN A 101 -43.15 -19.83 -14.69
N ALA A 102 -41.84 -19.70 -14.41
CA ALA A 102 -41.10 -18.45 -14.64
C ALA A 102 -41.22 -17.94 -16.09
N TRP A 103 -41.42 -18.83 -17.06
CA TRP A 103 -41.65 -18.50 -18.47
C TRP A 103 -42.83 -17.57 -18.75
N ARG A 104 -43.82 -17.54 -17.85
CA ARG A 104 -44.97 -16.63 -17.95
C ARG A 104 -44.61 -15.18 -17.67
N THR A 105 -43.39 -14.92 -17.20
CA THR A 105 -42.86 -13.58 -17.01
C THR A 105 -41.60 -13.43 -17.85
N ALA A 106 -41.68 -12.67 -18.93
CA ALA A 106 -40.51 -12.36 -19.74
C ALA A 106 -39.48 -11.55 -18.95
N LEU A 107 -38.22 -11.79 -19.24
CA LEU A 107 -37.06 -11.10 -18.72
C LEU A 107 -36.75 -9.89 -19.61
N PRO A 108 -37.04 -8.65 -19.16
CA PRO A 108 -36.54 -7.45 -19.80
C PRO A 108 -35.05 -7.30 -19.46
N VAL A 109 -34.26 -7.00 -20.48
CA VAL A 109 -32.80 -6.89 -20.41
C VAL A 109 -32.40 -5.55 -21.01
N ASP A 110 -31.69 -4.74 -20.24
CA ASP A 110 -31.02 -3.53 -20.74
C ASP A 110 -29.70 -3.93 -21.40
N LEU A 111 -29.57 -3.66 -22.69
CA LEU A 111 -28.40 -4.05 -23.48
C LEU A 111 -27.29 -3.02 -23.43
N ARG A 112 -27.60 -1.77 -23.07
CA ARG A 112 -26.64 -0.64 -23.10
C ARG A 112 -25.32 -0.93 -22.38
N PRO A 113 -25.28 -1.62 -21.22
CA PRO A 113 -24.02 -1.84 -20.50
C PRO A 113 -22.96 -2.63 -21.26
N ALA A 114 -23.33 -3.44 -22.26
CA ALA A 114 -22.40 -4.28 -23.03
C ALA A 114 -22.49 -4.08 -24.55
N LEU A 115 -23.28 -3.09 -24.98
CA LEU A 115 -23.49 -2.79 -26.39
C LEU A 115 -22.28 -2.06 -26.95
N THR A 116 -21.75 -2.54 -28.07
CA THR A 116 -20.65 -1.90 -28.78
C THR A 116 -21.13 -1.31 -30.11
N PRO A 117 -20.49 -0.27 -30.65
CA PRO A 117 -20.76 0.18 -32.02
C PRO A 117 -20.49 -0.96 -33.03
N GLY A 118 -21.37 -1.12 -34.02
CA GLY A 118 -21.22 -2.14 -35.06
C GLY A 118 -21.85 -3.49 -34.69
N VAL A 119 -21.18 -4.59 -35.04
CA VAL A 119 -21.71 -5.96 -34.89
C VAL A 119 -21.63 -6.43 -33.44
N ASN A 120 -22.74 -6.94 -32.93
CA ASN A 120 -22.89 -7.47 -31.58
C ASN A 120 -23.39 -8.92 -31.64
N THR A 121 -22.96 -9.74 -30.67
CA THR A 121 -23.42 -11.12 -30.49
C THR A 121 -24.36 -11.20 -29.31
N LEU A 122 -25.60 -11.63 -29.56
CA LEU A 122 -26.58 -11.94 -28.52
C LEU A 122 -26.62 -13.45 -28.32
N ALA A 123 -26.42 -13.89 -27.08
CA ALA A 123 -26.37 -15.28 -26.69
C ALA A 123 -27.38 -15.55 -25.56
N VAL A 124 -28.11 -16.66 -25.66
CA VAL A 124 -29.13 -17.05 -24.69
C VAL A 124 -29.00 -18.54 -24.36
N ALA A 125 -28.93 -18.86 -23.08
CA ALA A 125 -29.07 -20.24 -22.61
C ALA A 125 -30.48 -20.42 -22.06
N ALA A 126 -31.25 -21.35 -22.63
CA ALA A 126 -32.58 -21.68 -22.16
C ALA A 126 -32.57 -23.08 -21.54
N ARG A 127 -32.99 -23.19 -20.28
CA ARG A 127 -33.09 -24.48 -19.59
C ARG A 127 -34.55 -24.92 -19.52
N ASN A 128 -34.77 -26.20 -19.77
CA ASN A 128 -36.04 -26.93 -19.64
C ASN A 128 -35.87 -28.05 -18.61
N GLU A 129 -36.83 -28.23 -17.70
CA GLU A 129 -36.88 -29.30 -16.71
C GLU A 129 -37.66 -30.52 -17.19
N GLY A 130 -38.23 -30.46 -18.40
CA GLY A 130 -38.96 -31.54 -19.07
C GLY A 130 -40.40 -31.13 -19.39
N GLY A 131 -40.99 -31.75 -20.42
CA GLY A 131 -42.24 -31.27 -21.01
C GLY A 131 -41.97 -30.34 -22.18
N PRO A 132 -42.91 -29.47 -22.58
CA PRO A 132 -42.69 -28.53 -23.67
C PRO A 132 -41.43 -27.68 -23.47
N ALA A 133 -40.86 -27.16 -24.55
CA ALA A 133 -39.70 -26.27 -24.50
C ALA A 133 -39.68 -25.28 -25.65
N GLY A 134 -39.30 -24.05 -25.35
CA GLY A 134 -39.20 -22.97 -26.32
C GLY A 134 -38.49 -21.76 -25.74
N LEU A 135 -37.85 -20.98 -26.62
CA LEU A 135 -37.30 -19.66 -26.36
C LEU A 135 -38.07 -18.64 -27.20
N LEU A 136 -38.47 -17.52 -26.60
CA LEU A 136 -39.19 -16.44 -27.27
C LEU A 136 -38.57 -15.11 -26.89
N GLY A 137 -38.29 -14.23 -27.85
CA GLY A 137 -37.78 -12.91 -27.52
C GLY A 137 -37.79 -11.90 -28.66
N ARG A 138 -37.69 -10.63 -28.29
CA ARG A 138 -37.59 -9.48 -29.20
C ARG A 138 -36.62 -8.45 -28.65
N LEU A 139 -35.69 -8.03 -29.50
CA LEU A 139 -34.68 -7.01 -29.23
C LEU A 139 -35.00 -5.76 -30.03
N ARG A 140 -34.83 -4.59 -29.41
CA ARG A 140 -34.87 -3.29 -30.09
C ARG A 140 -33.72 -2.43 -29.63
N VAL A 141 -32.95 -1.90 -30.57
CA VAL A 141 -31.92 -0.88 -30.34
C VAL A 141 -32.22 0.32 -31.22
N THR A 142 -32.41 1.49 -30.62
CA THR A 142 -32.66 2.75 -31.31
C THR A 142 -31.51 3.71 -31.06
N THR A 143 -31.02 4.30 -32.13
CA THR A 143 -30.01 5.35 -32.14
C THR A 143 -30.55 6.56 -32.89
N ALA A 144 -29.82 7.68 -32.87
CA ALA A 144 -30.14 8.83 -33.70
C ALA A 144 -30.19 8.53 -35.22
N ALA A 145 -29.48 7.49 -35.70
CA ALA A 145 -29.45 7.14 -37.13
C ALA A 145 -30.46 6.04 -37.52
N GLY A 146 -31.16 5.42 -36.58
CA GLY A 146 -32.18 4.40 -36.87
C GLY A 146 -32.38 3.35 -35.78
N THR A 147 -33.28 2.41 -36.05
CA THR A 147 -33.67 1.33 -35.13
C THR A 147 -33.35 -0.04 -35.73
N THR A 148 -32.67 -0.89 -34.96
CA THR A 148 -32.54 -2.33 -35.19
C THR A 148 -33.60 -3.04 -34.35
N ASP A 149 -34.46 -3.84 -34.99
CA ASP A 149 -35.50 -4.67 -34.35
C ASP A 149 -35.29 -6.13 -34.79
N LEU A 150 -35.14 -7.04 -33.83
CA LEU A 150 -34.79 -8.45 -34.06
C LEU A 150 -35.70 -9.34 -33.21
N THR A 151 -36.33 -10.34 -33.82
CA THR A 151 -37.15 -11.33 -33.12
C THR A 151 -36.50 -12.71 -33.11
N THR A 152 -36.90 -13.56 -32.17
CA THR A 152 -36.62 -15.00 -32.24
C THR A 152 -37.31 -15.61 -33.46
N GLY A 153 -36.57 -16.43 -34.21
CA GLY A 153 -36.99 -17.04 -35.46
C GLY A 153 -35.89 -17.96 -36.03
N THR A 154 -36.07 -18.47 -37.26
CA THR A 154 -35.17 -19.47 -37.87
C THR A 154 -33.75 -18.96 -38.19
N ALA A 155 -33.53 -17.65 -38.15
CA ALA A 155 -32.20 -17.04 -38.30
C ALA A 155 -31.28 -17.27 -37.10
N TRP A 156 -31.83 -17.69 -35.96
CA TRP A 156 -31.05 -18.02 -34.77
C TRP A 156 -30.34 -19.35 -34.92
N LYS A 157 -29.12 -19.43 -34.40
CA LYS A 157 -28.36 -20.68 -34.28
C LYS A 157 -28.63 -21.31 -32.93
N SER A 158 -28.63 -22.64 -32.88
CA SER A 158 -28.88 -23.40 -31.67
C SER A 158 -27.98 -24.64 -31.52
N ALA A 159 -27.68 -25.01 -30.28
CA ALA A 159 -26.91 -26.21 -29.94
C ALA A 159 -27.42 -26.87 -28.66
N ALA A 160 -27.24 -28.20 -28.57
CA ALA A 160 -27.53 -28.98 -27.36
C ALA A 160 -26.43 -28.89 -26.29
N THR A 161 -25.23 -28.47 -26.68
CA THR A 161 -24.06 -28.31 -25.81
C THR A 161 -23.40 -26.96 -26.07
N ALA A 162 -22.70 -26.44 -25.06
CA ALA A 162 -21.96 -25.19 -25.13
C ALA A 162 -20.45 -25.47 -24.98
N PRO A 163 -19.65 -25.27 -26.04
CA PRO A 163 -18.22 -25.16 -25.91
C PRO A 163 -17.83 -23.88 -25.16
N GLU A 164 -16.62 -23.86 -24.59
CA GLU A 164 -16.10 -22.68 -23.91
C GLU A 164 -16.09 -21.47 -24.85
N GLY A 165 -16.61 -20.34 -24.37
CA GLY A 165 -16.64 -19.07 -25.11
C GLY A 165 -17.74 -18.95 -26.18
N TRP A 166 -18.74 -19.85 -26.20
CA TRP A 166 -19.87 -19.77 -27.15
C TRP A 166 -20.63 -18.43 -27.12
N GLU A 167 -20.63 -17.77 -25.96
CA GLU A 167 -21.25 -16.47 -25.72
C GLU A 167 -20.44 -15.28 -26.24
N GLN A 168 -19.17 -15.49 -26.60
CA GLN A 168 -18.24 -14.44 -27.00
C GLN A 168 -18.45 -13.99 -28.46
N PRO A 169 -18.09 -12.74 -28.80
CA PRO A 169 -17.97 -12.31 -30.19
C PRO A 169 -16.98 -13.20 -30.95
N GLY A 170 -17.24 -13.47 -32.23
CA GLY A 170 -16.33 -14.21 -33.09
C GLY A 170 -16.25 -15.73 -32.88
N PHE A 171 -17.00 -16.29 -31.92
CA PHE A 171 -17.12 -17.75 -31.79
C PHE A 171 -17.66 -18.37 -33.10
N ALA A 172 -17.01 -19.44 -33.56
CA ALA A 172 -17.34 -20.13 -34.80
C ALA A 172 -18.54 -21.08 -34.62
N ASP A 173 -19.75 -20.59 -34.89
CA ASP A 173 -21.00 -21.35 -34.80
C ASP A 173 -21.47 -21.92 -36.15
N GLY A 174 -20.58 -22.00 -37.14
CA GLY A 174 -20.92 -22.54 -38.46
C GLY A 174 -21.46 -23.97 -38.41
N THR A 175 -21.11 -24.74 -37.37
CA THR A 175 -21.59 -26.11 -37.11
C THR A 175 -22.89 -26.16 -36.31
N TRP A 176 -23.39 -25.03 -35.78
CA TRP A 176 -24.64 -24.98 -35.03
C TRP A 176 -25.83 -25.05 -35.98
N ALA A 177 -26.85 -25.81 -35.57
CA ALA A 177 -28.07 -25.97 -36.33
C ALA A 177 -28.88 -24.66 -36.30
N ALA A 178 -29.67 -24.41 -37.35
CA ALA A 178 -30.71 -23.38 -37.27
C ALA A 178 -31.74 -23.79 -36.21
N ALA A 179 -32.25 -22.81 -35.45
CA ALA A 179 -33.30 -23.07 -34.47
C ALA A 179 -34.60 -23.44 -35.19
N THR A 180 -35.33 -24.42 -34.63
CA THR A 180 -36.64 -24.84 -35.14
C THR A 180 -37.69 -23.85 -34.70
N ASP A 181 -38.49 -23.34 -35.65
CA ASP A 181 -39.66 -22.51 -35.37
C ASP A 181 -40.84 -23.39 -34.89
N LEU A 182 -41.34 -23.10 -33.70
CA LEU A 182 -42.43 -23.80 -33.04
C LEU A 182 -43.77 -23.04 -33.13
N GLY A 183 -43.77 -21.85 -33.73
CA GLY A 183 -44.93 -21.01 -33.99
C GLY A 183 -44.84 -19.62 -33.34
N ALA A 184 -45.64 -18.68 -33.85
CA ALA A 184 -45.70 -17.32 -33.36
C ALA A 184 -46.18 -17.24 -31.89
N TYR A 185 -45.78 -16.17 -31.19
CA TYR A 185 -46.32 -15.81 -29.88
C TYR A 185 -47.87 -15.87 -29.89
N GLY A 186 -48.46 -16.54 -28.89
CA GLY A 186 -49.90 -16.86 -28.88
C GLY A 186 -50.24 -18.31 -29.26
N THR A 187 -49.29 -19.08 -29.80
CA THR A 187 -49.51 -20.48 -30.20
C THR A 187 -49.42 -21.46 -29.02
N ALA A 188 -50.23 -22.53 -29.03
CA ALA A 188 -50.16 -23.60 -28.01
C ALA A 188 -48.81 -24.37 -28.09
N PRO A 189 -48.24 -24.83 -26.95
CA PRO A 189 -48.85 -24.89 -25.61
C PRO A 189 -48.78 -23.60 -24.77
N TRP A 190 -47.90 -22.65 -25.10
CA TRP A 190 -47.64 -21.44 -24.31
C TRP A 190 -48.75 -20.37 -24.37
N ARG A 191 -49.45 -20.30 -25.50
CA ARG A 191 -50.51 -19.30 -25.76
C ARG A 191 -49.98 -17.87 -25.55
N ALA A 192 -50.86 -16.90 -25.28
CA ALA A 192 -50.49 -15.50 -24.99
C ALA A 192 -50.20 -15.27 -23.49
N GLY A 193 -49.73 -16.30 -22.76
CA GLY A 193 -49.62 -16.30 -21.30
C GLY A 193 -48.37 -15.60 -20.73
N VAL A 194 -47.57 -14.93 -21.58
CA VAL A 194 -46.32 -14.26 -21.17
C VAL A 194 -46.60 -12.79 -20.87
N THR A 195 -46.26 -12.36 -19.66
CA THR A 195 -46.34 -10.98 -19.18
C THR A 195 -44.94 -10.38 -19.02
N THR A 196 -44.81 -9.06 -18.99
CA THR A 196 -43.54 -8.38 -18.66
C THR A 196 -43.59 -7.82 -17.24
N PRO A 197 -42.48 -7.83 -16.49
CA PRO A 197 -42.39 -7.24 -15.16
C PRO A 197 -42.85 -5.79 -15.18
N ASN A 198 -43.67 -5.42 -14.19
CA ASN A 198 -44.09 -4.04 -14.00
C ASN A 198 -42.90 -3.23 -13.45
N PRO A 199 -42.33 -2.25 -14.20
CA PRO A 199 -41.21 -1.44 -13.73
C PRO A 199 -41.57 -0.56 -12.53
N ALA A 200 -42.87 -0.35 -12.27
CA ALA A 200 -43.37 0.38 -11.10
C ALA A 200 -43.26 -0.42 -9.78
N THR A 201 -42.95 -1.72 -9.85
CA THR A 201 -42.71 -2.54 -8.65
C THR A 201 -41.35 -2.18 -8.04
N PRO A 202 -41.21 -2.10 -6.71
CA PRO A 202 -39.90 -1.85 -6.08
C PRO A 202 -38.89 -2.94 -6.43
N SER A 203 -37.63 -2.53 -6.63
CA SER A 203 -36.53 -3.48 -6.79
C SER A 203 -36.24 -4.22 -5.48
N PRO A 204 -35.87 -5.52 -5.52
CA PRO A 204 -35.32 -6.22 -4.35
C PRO A 204 -33.89 -5.78 -4.01
N LEU A 205 -33.21 -5.00 -4.88
CA LEU A 205 -31.91 -4.42 -4.58
C LEU A 205 -32.02 -3.33 -3.52
N SER A 206 -31.02 -3.31 -2.64
CA SER A 206 -30.78 -2.22 -1.69
C SER A 206 -29.28 -1.90 -1.63
N VAL A 207 -28.95 -0.69 -1.23
CA VAL A 207 -27.56 -0.26 -1.00
C VAL A 207 -27.21 -0.59 0.44
N ALA A 208 -26.28 -1.53 0.65
CA ALA A 208 -25.89 -2.03 1.96
C ALA A 208 -24.86 -1.12 2.63
N SER A 209 -23.88 -0.64 1.87
CA SER A 209 -22.87 0.30 2.33
C SER A 209 -22.41 1.19 1.18
N ALA A 210 -21.86 2.34 1.51
CA ALA A 210 -21.44 3.35 0.55
C ALA A 210 -20.23 4.11 1.07
N THR A 211 -19.30 4.45 0.18
CA THR A 211 -17.98 5.00 0.48
C THR A 211 -17.60 6.16 -0.44
N ILE A 212 -16.67 6.99 0.03
CA ILE A 212 -15.95 7.97 -0.79
C ILE A 212 -14.45 7.66 -0.68
N GLY A 213 -13.75 7.47 -1.80
CA GLY A 213 -12.33 7.11 -1.81
C GLY A 213 -12.05 5.89 -0.91
N ASN A 214 -12.86 4.84 -1.08
CA ASN A 214 -12.86 3.60 -0.29
C ASN A 214 -13.07 3.75 1.23
N ARG A 215 -13.48 4.92 1.72
CA ARG A 215 -13.69 5.19 3.15
C ARG A 215 -15.16 5.49 3.45
N VAL A 216 -15.63 5.05 4.62
CA VAL A 216 -16.97 5.38 5.13
C VAL A 216 -16.91 6.74 5.81
N ASN A 217 -17.80 7.65 5.40
CA ASN A 217 -17.93 9.01 5.94
C ASN A 217 -16.60 9.76 6.16
N PRO A 218 -15.70 9.83 5.15
CA PRO A 218 -14.37 10.40 5.34
C PRO A 218 -14.38 11.91 5.57
N LEU A 219 -13.38 12.35 6.33
CA LEU A 219 -13.01 13.76 6.54
C LEU A 219 -11.70 14.03 5.80
N GLY A 220 -11.59 15.22 5.19
CA GLY A 220 -10.39 15.62 4.45
C GLY A 220 -10.30 14.98 3.07
N VAL A 221 -11.45 14.73 2.41
CA VAL A 221 -11.48 14.25 1.02
C VAL A 221 -10.91 15.33 0.10
N ASP A 222 -10.00 14.96 -0.81
CA ASP A 222 -9.58 15.88 -1.86
C ASP A 222 -10.80 16.29 -2.71
N PRO A 223 -11.15 17.59 -2.76
CA PRO A 223 -12.33 18.05 -3.51
C PRO A 223 -12.22 17.82 -5.02
N ALA A 224 -11.02 17.59 -5.58
CA ALA A 224 -10.81 17.26 -6.99
C ALA A 224 -10.93 15.76 -7.30
N GLN A 225 -10.76 14.89 -6.29
CA GLN A 225 -10.68 13.44 -6.45
C GLN A 225 -11.78 12.67 -5.68
N ALA A 226 -12.95 13.29 -5.48
CA ALA A 226 -14.07 12.59 -4.86
C ALA A 226 -14.58 11.45 -5.77
N ARG A 227 -14.43 10.20 -5.30
CA ARG A 227 -14.88 8.95 -5.96
C ARG A 227 -15.88 8.21 -5.10
N PHE A 228 -17.07 7.92 -5.63
CA PHE A 228 -18.14 7.20 -4.95
C PHE A 228 -18.03 5.68 -5.17
N GLY A 229 -18.34 4.92 -4.12
CA GLY A 229 -18.52 3.47 -4.20
C GLY A 229 -19.72 3.00 -3.38
N TRP A 230 -20.32 1.88 -3.74
CA TRP A 230 -21.39 1.24 -2.97
C TRP A 230 -21.46 -0.27 -3.16
N LYS A 231 -21.82 -0.97 -2.08
CA LYS A 231 -22.09 -2.41 -2.07
C LYS A 231 -23.60 -2.65 -2.06
N LEU A 232 -24.06 -3.64 -2.81
CA LEU A 232 -25.47 -3.99 -2.88
C LEU A 232 -25.81 -5.17 -1.97
N ALA A 233 -27.08 -5.23 -1.54
CA ALA A 233 -27.68 -6.39 -0.91
C ALA A 233 -29.03 -6.71 -1.56
N SER A 234 -29.39 -7.99 -1.55
CA SER A 234 -30.68 -8.47 -2.04
C SER A 234 -31.08 -9.77 -1.33
N PRO A 235 -32.36 -9.94 -0.94
CA PRO A 235 -32.91 -11.22 -0.49
C PRO A 235 -33.16 -12.18 -1.67
N ALA A 236 -33.26 -11.67 -2.89
CA ALA A 236 -33.39 -12.46 -4.10
C ALA A 236 -32.02 -12.77 -4.70
N ALA A 237 -31.83 -14.00 -5.19
CA ALA A 237 -30.68 -14.36 -5.99
C ALA A 237 -30.67 -13.60 -7.33
N GLN A 238 -29.51 -13.62 -8.01
CA GLN A 238 -29.37 -13.17 -9.39
C GLN A 238 -29.65 -11.69 -9.67
N GLN A 239 -29.53 -10.82 -8.66
CA GLN A 239 -29.75 -9.39 -8.84
C GLN A 239 -28.48 -8.65 -9.27
N ARG A 240 -28.65 -7.69 -10.19
CA ARG A 240 -27.61 -6.81 -10.72
C ARG A 240 -28.12 -5.40 -10.94
N GLN A 241 -27.23 -4.43 -10.80
CA GLN A 241 -27.48 -3.05 -11.17
C GLN A 241 -27.45 -2.86 -12.69
N SER A 242 -28.42 -2.11 -13.22
CA SER A 242 -28.43 -1.61 -14.61
C SER A 242 -28.18 -0.09 -14.69
N ALA A 243 -28.54 0.64 -13.63
CA ALA A 243 -28.36 2.08 -13.55
C ALA A 243 -28.23 2.55 -12.10
N TYR A 244 -27.71 3.75 -11.90
CA TYR A 244 -27.66 4.43 -10.61
C TYR A 244 -28.07 5.90 -10.71
N GLN A 245 -28.35 6.51 -9.56
CA GLN A 245 -28.49 7.95 -9.42
C GLN A 245 -27.88 8.38 -8.08
N ILE A 246 -26.97 9.34 -8.12
CA ILE A 246 -26.33 9.96 -6.97
C ILE A 246 -26.88 11.36 -6.81
N VAL A 247 -27.24 11.71 -5.57
CA VAL A 247 -27.58 13.08 -5.19
C VAL A 247 -26.64 13.52 -4.09
N VAL A 248 -25.92 14.62 -4.33
CA VAL A 248 -25.05 15.30 -3.36
C VAL A 248 -25.70 16.61 -2.97
N SER A 249 -25.65 16.93 -1.68
CA SER A 249 -26.25 18.13 -1.10
C SER A 249 -25.30 18.77 -0.10
N ALA A 250 -25.42 20.08 0.10
CA ALA A 250 -24.73 20.85 1.13
C ALA A 250 -25.71 21.87 1.71
N ASN A 251 -25.67 22.09 3.02
CA ASN A 251 -26.55 23.05 3.72
C ASN A 251 -28.05 22.89 3.37
N GLY A 252 -28.53 21.66 3.22
CA GLY A 252 -29.92 21.34 2.88
C GLY A 252 -30.32 21.60 1.42
N SER A 253 -29.40 22.05 0.56
CA SER A 253 -29.62 22.28 -0.87
C SER A 253 -28.91 21.24 -1.74
N SER A 254 -29.52 20.83 -2.85
CA SER A 254 -28.88 19.93 -3.83
C SER A 254 -27.74 20.65 -4.55
N VAL A 255 -26.56 20.02 -4.58
CA VAL A 255 -25.35 20.50 -5.26
C VAL A 255 -25.16 19.78 -6.58
N TRP A 256 -25.43 18.48 -6.60
CA TRP A 256 -25.32 17.64 -7.79
C TRP A 256 -26.40 16.56 -7.76
N ASP A 257 -27.01 16.32 -8.91
CA ASP A 257 -27.86 15.17 -9.19
C ASP A 257 -27.36 14.57 -10.51
N SER A 258 -26.87 13.33 -10.48
CA SER A 258 -26.39 12.66 -11.69
C SER A 258 -27.51 12.34 -12.68
N GLY A 259 -28.78 12.43 -12.25
CA GLY A 259 -29.89 11.78 -12.92
C GLY A 259 -29.70 10.26 -12.96
N ARG A 260 -30.55 9.57 -13.73
CA ARG A 260 -30.39 8.13 -13.96
C ARG A 260 -29.24 7.91 -14.95
N VAL A 261 -28.13 7.37 -14.46
CA VAL A 261 -26.96 6.97 -15.27
C VAL A 261 -27.06 5.48 -15.58
N ALA A 262 -27.16 5.11 -16.85
CA ALA A 262 -27.17 3.72 -17.30
C ALA A 262 -25.76 3.13 -17.20
N SER A 263 -25.45 2.47 -16.08
CA SER A 263 -24.16 1.86 -15.81
C SER A 263 -24.28 0.80 -14.70
N ALA A 264 -23.55 -0.29 -14.86
CA ALA A 264 -23.38 -1.33 -13.85
C ALA A 264 -22.21 -1.04 -12.88
N GLN A 265 -21.49 0.06 -13.07
CA GLN A 265 -20.38 0.46 -12.20
C GLN A 265 -20.88 0.79 -10.78
N GLN A 266 -20.17 0.28 -9.78
CA GLN A 266 -20.49 0.47 -8.35
C GLN A 266 -19.29 0.94 -7.52
N SER A 267 -18.10 1.00 -8.12
CA SER A 267 -16.86 1.47 -7.51
C SER A 267 -16.19 2.50 -8.42
N ASP A 268 -15.39 3.39 -7.82
CA ASP A 268 -14.64 4.44 -8.52
C ASP A 268 -15.53 5.33 -9.43
N VAL A 269 -16.74 5.67 -8.98
CA VAL A 269 -17.62 6.57 -9.72
C VAL A 269 -17.23 8.01 -9.44
N ALA A 270 -16.68 8.71 -10.43
CA ALA A 270 -16.25 10.10 -10.28
C ALA A 270 -17.41 11.06 -9.97
N TYR A 271 -17.15 12.02 -9.07
CA TYR A 271 -18.04 13.17 -8.88
C TYR A 271 -18.13 14.01 -10.17
N GLY A 272 -19.35 14.20 -10.67
CA GLY A 272 -19.61 14.93 -11.91
C GLY A 272 -20.29 16.30 -11.74
N GLY A 273 -20.33 16.82 -10.50
CA GLY A 273 -21.00 18.08 -10.18
C GLY A 273 -20.10 19.31 -10.19
N PRO A 274 -20.61 20.49 -9.76
CA PRO A 274 -19.81 21.70 -9.59
C PRO A 274 -18.67 21.50 -8.60
N ALA A 275 -17.55 22.18 -8.81
CA ALA A 275 -16.35 22.03 -7.98
C ALA A 275 -16.66 22.21 -6.48
N LEU A 276 -16.25 21.23 -5.68
CA LEU A 276 -16.51 21.18 -4.25
C LEU A 276 -15.72 22.29 -3.52
N GLY A 277 -16.37 22.96 -2.57
CA GLY A 277 -15.74 23.95 -1.68
C GLY A 277 -14.82 23.35 -0.62
N SER A 278 -13.94 24.17 -0.04
CA SER A 278 -13.02 23.79 1.03
C SER A 278 -13.73 23.56 2.36
N LEU A 279 -13.27 22.58 3.15
CA LEU A 279 -13.76 22.31 4.51
C LEU A 279 -15.30 22.28 4.60
N THR A 280 -15.93 21.72 3.57
CA THR A 280 -17.38 21.75 3.40
C THR A 280 -17.93 20.35 3.61
N ALA A 281 -18.89 20.23 4.52
CA ALA A 281 -19.62 18.98 4.73
C ALA A 281 -20.68 18.80 3.63
N TYR A 282 -20.62 17.67 2.94
CA TYR A 282 -21.61 17.24 1.97
C TYR A 282 -22.35 16.04 2.51
N THR A 283 -23.65 15.99 2.25
CA THR A 283 -24.43 14.77 2.38
C THR A 283 -24.70 14.19 1.01
N TRP A 284 -24.77 12.88 0.91
CA TRP A 284 -25.11 12.22 -0.34
C TRP A 284 -25.90 10.94 -0.12
N ARG A 285 -26.56 10.50 -1.17
CA ARG A 285 -27.26 9.21 -1.20
C ARG A 285 -27.26 8.70 -2.63
N VAL A 286 -27.38 7.39 -2.77
CA VAL A 286 -27.47 6.70 -4.05
C VAL A 286 -28.70 5.80 -4.08
N ARG A 287 -29.34 5.69 -5.23
CA ARG A 287 -30.33 4.64 -5.53
C ARG A 287 -29.95 3.96 -6.83
N VAL A 288 -30.42 2.73 -7.00
CA VAL A 288 -30.05 1.88 -8.11
C VAL A 288 -31.29 1.33 -8.82
N TRP A 289 -31.11 0.87 -10.03
CA TRP A 289 -32.10 0.10 -10.78
C TRP A 289 -31.58 -1.30 -10.98
N ASP A 290 -32.44 -2.30 -10.84
CA ASP A 290 -32.07 -3.68 -11.19
C ASP A 290 -32.09 -3.91 -12.71
N GLY A 291 -31.68 -5.11 -13.13
CA GLY A 291 -31.72 -5.55 -14.53
C GLY A 291 -33.11 -5.47 -15.18
N GLN A 292 -34.20 -5.43 -14.40
CA GLN A 292 -35.56 -5.30 -14.90
C GLN A 292 -36.06 -3.85 -15.00
N GLY A 293 -35.19 -2.88 -14.66
CA GLY A 293 -35.54 -1.47 -14.64
C GLY A 293 -36.43 -1.06 -13.47
N ARG A 294 -36.56 -1.89 -12.43
CA ARG A 294 -37.23 -1.53 -11.18
C ARG A 294 -36.29 -0.70 -10.32
N THR A 295 -36.82 0.26 -9.58
CA THR A 295 -36.01 1.21 -8.77
C THR A 295 -35.90 0.72 -7.33
N SER A 296 -34.72 0.82 -6.73
CA SER A 296 -34.52 0.59 -5.29
C SER A 296 -35.04 1.75 -4.44
N GLY A 297 -35.12 1.54 -3.12
CA GLY A 297 -35.10 2.67 -2.17
C GLY A 297 -33.79 3.47 -2.28
N TRP A 298 -33.79 4.70 -1.78
CA TRP A 298 -32.53 5.43 -1.56
C TRP A 298 -31.71 4.75 -0.46
N SER A 299 -30.38 4.79 -0.60
CA SER A 299 -29.47 4.48 0.50
C SER A 299 -29.76 5.38 1.71
N PRO A 300 -29.34 4.98 2.92
CA PRO A 300 -29.15 5.93 4.01
C PRO A 300 -28.31 7.12 3.53
N VAL A 301 -28.60 8.30 4.07
CA VAL A 301 -27.81 9.50 3.80
C VAL A 301 -26.43 9.32 4.41
N GLN A 302 -25.40 9.38 3.57
CA GLN A 302 -24.00 9.38 3.96
C GLN A 302 -23.47 10.82 3.96
N ARG A 303 -22.30 11.03 4.55
CA ARG A 303 -21.60 12.31 4.60
C ARG A 303 -20.18 12.15 4.07
N PHE A 304 -19.59 13.22 3.57
CA PHE A 304 -18.15 13.38 3.54
C PHE A 304 -17.83 14.84 3.75
N GLU A 305 -16.59 15.14 4.10
CA GLU A 305 -16.15 16.52 4.25
C GLU A 305 -14.81 16.73 3.56
N THR A 306 -14.73 17.79 2.77
CA THR A 306 -13.58 18.08 1.92
C THR A 306 -12.42 18.68 2.70
N ALA A 307 -11.21 18.49 2.18
CA ALA A 307 -10.01 19.22 2.60
C ALA A 307 -10.02 20.65 2.02
N LEU A 308 -8.88 21.35 2.04
CA LEU A 308 -8.73 22.61 1.31
C LEU A 308 -8.66 22.32 -0.19
N ARG A 309 -9.42 23.08 -0.98
CA ARG A 309 -9.42 23.00 -2.44
C ARG A 309 -8.16 23.60 -3.05
N THR A 310 -7.69 24.70 -2.48
CA THR A 310 -6.50 25.42 -2.92
C THR A 310 -5.57 25.65 -1.73
N PRO A 311 -4.92 24.59 -1.20
CA PRO A 311 -4.05 24.69 -0.03
C PRO A 311 -2.97 25.77 -0.15
N ALA A 312 -2.42 25.98 -1.35
CA ALA A 312 -1.41 26.99 -1.62
C ALA A 312 -1.82 28.41 -1.16
N THR A 313 -3.09 28.77 -1.35
CA THR A 313 -3.63 30.11 -1.01
C THR A 313 -4.47 30.11 0.26
N GLU A 314 -5.10 28.98 0.62
CA GLU A 314 -6.01 28.90 1.77
C GLU A 314 -5.32 28.48 3.08
N TRP A 315 -4.12 27.91 3.00
CA TRP A 315 -3.32 27.62 4.19
C TRP A 315 -2.72 28.91 4.75
N THR A 316 -2.98 29.17 6.03
CA THR A 316 -2.58 30.39 6.73
C THR A 316 -1.50 30.13 7.79
N GLY A 317 -1.32 28.88 8.22
CA GLY A 317 -0.28 28.49 9.18
C GLY A 317 1.13 28.68 8.62
N ALA A 318 1.96 29.41 9.36
CA ALA A 318 3.41 29.46 9.14
C ALA A 318 4.05 28.14 9.60
N PHE A 319 5.13 27.74 8.97
CA PHE A 319 5.97 26.68 9.51
C PHE A 319 6.78 27.25 10.66
N VAL A 320 6.53 26.72 11.87
CA VAL A 320 7.14 27.17 13.11
C VAL A 320 8.04 26.09 13.68
N GLY A 321 9.16 26.51 14.23
CA GLY A 321 10.14 25.63 14.84
C GLY A 321 10.64 26.17 16.17
N ARG A 322 11.64 25.49 16.72
CA ARG A 322 12.38 25.90 17.92
C ARG A 322 12.86 27.36 17.86
N ALA A 323 12.91 27.98 19.03
CA ALA A 323 13.23 29.40 19.20
C ALA A 323 14.68 29.74 18.84
N THR A 324 15.62 28.86 19.16
CA THR A 324 17.05 28.98 18.82
C THR A 324 17.47 27.83 17.91
N ALA A 325 18.50 28.06 17.11
CA ALA A 325 19.18 26.96 16.43
C ALA A 325 19.60 25.89 17.46
N GLY A 326 19.57 24.63 17.03
CA GLY A 326 20.00 23.53 17.88
C GLY A 326 21.48 23.63 18.28
N PRO A 327 21.91 22.83 19.27
CA PRO A 327 23.33 22.59 19.51
C PRO A 327 24.07 22.19 18.23
N ASP A 328 25.32 22.62 18.08
CA ASP A 328 26.17 22.33 16.93
C ASP A 328 27.64 22.10 17.35
N LEU A 329 28.51 21.84 16.37
CA LEU A 329 29.98 21.80 16.54
C LEU A 329 30.69 22.90 15.74
N ALA A 330 29.96 23.93 15.29
CA ALA A 330 30.52 25.00 14.49
C ALA A 330 31.59 25.78 15.27
N GLY A 331 32.76 25.95 14.66
CA GLY A 331 33.93 26.60 15.23
C GLY A 331 34.86 25.66 16.02
N ALA A 332 34.49 24.40 16.25
CA ALA A 332 35.36 23.43 16.90
C ALA A 332 36.31 22.75 15.90
N ASN A 333 37.47 22.32 16.39
CA ASN A 333 38.41 21.47 15.66
C ASN A 333 38.39 20.06 16.25
N TRP A 334 38.55 19.06 15.38
CA TRP A 334 39.00 17.74 15.80
C TRP A 334 40.39 17.86 16.40
N ILE A 335 40.59 17.29 17.58
CA ILE A 335 41.88 17.30 18.30
C ILE A 335 42.34 15.88 18.60
N TRP A 336 43.66 15.68 18.64
CA TRP A 336 44.27 14.43 19.09
C TRP A 336 45.55 14.68 19.87
N TYR A 337 46.10 13.64 20.49
CA TYR A 337 47.44 13.70 21.06
C TYR A 337 48.47 13.95 19.93
N PRO A 338 49.53 14.77 20.16
CA PRO A 338 50.52 15.11 19.13
C PRO A 338 51.43 13.93 18.77
N GLU A 339 50.91 12.94 18.05
CA GLU A 339 51.62 11.75 17.56
C GLU A 339 51.20 11.38 16.13
N GLY A 340 52.13 10.90 15.32
CA GLY A 340 51.83 10.39 13.97
C GLY A 340 50.97 11.32 13.11
N ASP A 341 50.13 10.73 12.25
CA ASP A 341 49.14 11.41 11.41
C ASP A 341 47.70 10.88 11.71
N PRO A 342 46.98 11.47 12.66
CA PRO A 342 45.64 11.05 13.05
C PRO A 342 44.58 11.30 11.98
N VAL A 343 44.86 12.11 10.95
CA VAL A 343 43.93 12.32 9.84
C VAL A 343 44.09 11.21 8.80
N GLY A 344 45.34 10.82 8.52
CA GLY A 344 45.65 9.66 7.68
C GLY A 344 45.45 8.30 8.37
N GLY A 345 45.41 8.30 9.71
CA GLY A 345 45.12 7.16 10.57
C GLY A 345 46.25 6.80 11.53
N VAL A 346 45.89 6.45 12.76
CA VAL A 346 46.84 6.03 13.82
C VAL A 346 46.45 4.68 14.39
N PRO A 347 47.37 3.92 15.02
CA PRO A 347 47.04 2.64 15.63
C PRO A 347 45.97 2.74 16.72
N PRO A 348 45.26 1.63 17.02
CA PRO A 348 44.29 1.57 18.11
C PRO A 348 44.91 2.02 19.42
N SER A 349 44.31 3.02 20.06
CA SER A 349 44.82 3.58 21.31
C SER A 349 43.83 4.53 21.99
N THR A 350 43.98 4.68 23.31
CA THR A 350 43.18 5.64 24.10
C THR A 350 43.99 6.89 24.40
N ARG A 351 43.39 8.07 24.21
CA ARG A 351 43.96 9.37 24.58
C ARG A 351 43.03 10.13 25.51
N PHE A 352 43.63 10.96 26.36
CA PHE A 352 42.96 11.67 27.44
C PHE A 352 43.13 13.17 27.22
N PHE A 353 42.04 13.92 27.31
CA PHE A 353 41.98 15.35 27.02
C PHE A 353 41.39 16.11 28.20
N ARG A 354 41.97 17.26 28.52
CA ARG A 354 41.49 18.13 29.61
C ARG A 354 41.45 19.59 29.18
N LYS A 355 40.43 20.29 29.68
CA LYS A 355 40.32 21.74 29.59
C LYS A 355 39.66 22.32 30.83
N THR A 356 40.29 23.36 31.36
CA THR A 356 39.72 24.17 32.43
C THR A 356 39.04 25.40 31.85
N VAL A 357 37.84 25.71 32.35
CA VAL A 357 37.08 26.92 32.05
C VAL A 357 36.71 27.64 33.35
N ASP A 358 37.06 28.92 33.44
CA ASP A 358 36.71 29.77 34.56
C ASP A 358 35.39 30.49 34.29
N LEU A 359 34.44 30.36 35.21
CA LEU A 359 33.12 30.99 35.13
C LEU A 359 32.97 32.07 36.21
N THR A 360 32.43 33.23 35.83
CA THR A 360 32.15 34.33 36.76
C THR A 360 31.03 34.00 37.76
N SER A 361 30.10 33.12 37.37
CA SER A 361 28.99 32.64 38.18
C SER A 361 28.58 31.22 37.75
N ALA A 362 27.91 30.48 38.62
CA ALA A 362 27.30 29.20 38.23
C ALA A 362 26.18 29.46 37.20
N PRO A 363 26.22 28.83 36.02
CA PRO A 363 25.24 29.07 34.97
C PRO A 363 23.93 28.32 35.25
N ALA A 364 22.80 28.92 34.85
CA ALA A 364 21.51 28.24 34.90
C ALA A 364 21.41 27.09 33.89
N LYS A 365 22.06 27.24 32.72
CA LYS A 365 22.15 26.23 31.67
C LYS A 365 23.51 26.23 31.01
N ALA A 366 24.02 25.05 30.68
CA ALA A 366 25.18 24.89 29.82
C ALA A 366 25.06 23.59 29.02
N THR A 367 25.30 23.66 27.71
CA THR A 367 25.15 22.50 26.81
C THR A 367 26.50 22.09 26.27
N LEU A 368 26.87 20.83 26.47
CA LEU A 368 28.06 20.19 25.90
C LEU A 368 27.66 19.28 24.75
N VAL A 369 28.18 19.58 23.56
CA VAL A 369 28.13 18.70 22.38
C VAL A 369 29.48 18.04 22.24
N VAL A 370 29.53 16.72 22.11
CA VAL A 370 30.80 15.99 22.09
C VAL A 370 30.69 14.67 21.35
N THR A 371 31.73 14.36 20.57
CA THR A 371 31.92 13.03 19.98
C THR A 371 33.41 12.74 19.82
N GLY A 372 33.73 11.50 19.46
CA GLY A 372 35.10 11.05 19.21
C GLY A 372 35.11 9.90 18.23
N ASP A 373 36.15 9.85 17.41
CA ASP A 373 36.46 8.77 16.49
C ASP A 373 37.53 7.87 17.14
N ASP A 374 37.19 6.68 17.63
CA ASP A 374 35.89 5.99 17.49
C ASP A 374 34.88 6.26 18.61
N THR A 375 35.34 6.68 19.81
CA THR A 375 34.47 6.86 20.99
C THR A 375 34.87 8.06 21.84
N ALA A 376 33.94 8.65 22.59
CA ALA A 376 34.23 9.66 23.60
C ALA A 376 33.49 9.37 24.92
N THR A 377 34.25 9.21 26.01
CA THR A 377 33.72 9.22 27.38
C THR A 377 34.03 10.56 28.03
N VAL A 378 33.04 11.17 28.69
CA VAL A 378 33.14 12.57 29.12
C VAL A 378 32.82 12.73 30.60
N TRP A 379 33.62 13.55 31.27
CA TRP A 379 33.44 13.96 32.65
C TRP A 379 33.43 15.49 32.78
N VAL A 380 32.60 15.97 33.71
CA VAL A 380 32.55 17.37 34.13
C VAL A 380 32.81 17.40 35.63
N ASN A 381 33.88 18.06 36.05
CA ASN A 381 34.29 18.13 37.46
C ASN A 381 34.35 16.74 38.13
N GLY A 382 34.87 15.73 37.43
CA GLY A 382 34.95 14.34 37.91
C GLY A 382 33.66 13.52 37.80
N THR A 383 32.52 14.13 37.50
CA THR A 383 31.24 13.44 37.29
C THR A 383 31.14 12.99 35.84
N ARG A 384 30.94 11.69 35.58
CA ARG A 384 30.75 11.18 34.21
C ARG A 384 29.38 11.62 33.68
N VAL A 385 29.36 12.24 32.50
CA VAL A 385 28.15 12.84 31.92
C VAL A 385 27.73 12.25 30.58
N SER A 386 28.65 11.58 29.87
CA SER A 386 28.37 10.98 28.57
C SER A 386 29.33 9.83 28.29
N ASP A 387 28.89 8.89 27.45
CA ASP A 387 29.69 7.81 26.90
C ASP A 387 29.21 7.45 25.49
N SER A 388 30.12 7.42 24.52
CA SER A 388 29.78 6.96 23.18
C SER A 388 29.38 5.48 23.17
N PRO A 389 28.40 5.09 22.35
CA PRO A 389 28.16 3.69 22.07
C PRO A 389 29.38 3.10 21.36
N ARG A 390 29.75 1.86 21.71
CA ARG A 390 30.87 1.14 21.08
C ARG A 390 30.37 0.40 19.83
N VAL A 391 30.03 1.17 18.80
CA VAL A 391 29.52 0.69 17.51
C VAL A 391 30.31 1.33 16.37
N ALA A 392 30.30 0.70 15.19
CA ALA A 392 30.94 1.28 14.01
C ALA A 392 30.39 2.68 13.72
N ASP A 393 31.28 3.60 13.32
CA ASP A 393 30.93 4.99 13.02
C ASP A 393 30.22 5.74 14.16
N SER A 394 30.45 5.37 15.43
CA SER A 394 29.82 6.05 16.58
C SER A 394 30.04 7.57 16.57
N TRP A 395 31.19 8.00 16.02
CA TRP A 395 31.58 9.39 15.85
C TRP A 395 30.61 10.22 15.00
N LYS A 396 29.82 9.60 14.12
CA LYS A 396 28.82 10.28 13.29
C LYS A 396 27.62 10.79 14.11
N THR A 397 27.51 10.43 15.38
CA THR A 397 26.50 11.00 16.28
C THR A 397 27.19 11.69 17.44
N ALA A 398 26.86 12.96 17.70
CA ALA A 398 27.32 13.66 18.89
C ALA A 398 26.36 13.51 20.04
N ALA A 399 26.90 13.25 21.23
CA ALA A 399 26.16 13.38 22.47
C ALA A 399 25.91 14.86 22.77
N VAL A 400 24.70 15.17 23.23
CA VAL A 400 24.30 16.50 23.68
C VAL A 400 23.83 16.41 25.12
N THR A 401 24.58 17.00 26.03
CA THR A 401 24.31 16.92 27.47
C THR A 401 24.12 18.32 28.07
N GLU A 402 23.07 18.48 28.87
CA GLU A 402 22.91 19.66 29.74
C GLU A 402 23.75 19.42 31.00
N ILE A 403 24.69 20.33 31.28
CA ILE A 403 25.68 20.19 32.35
C ILE A 403 25.70 21.40 33.29
N GLY A 404 24.78 22.36 33.16
CA GLY A 404 24.76 23.60 33.94
C GLY A 404 24.77 23.34 35.45
N GLY A 405 23.99 22.37 35.91
CA GLY A 405 23.95 21.96 37.31
C GLY A 405 25.24 21.33 37.86
N LEU A 406 26.19 20.98 36.99
CA LEU A 406 27.52 20.45 37.37
C LEU A 406 28.61 21.51 37.37
N LEU A 407 28.32 22.71 36.84
CA LEU A 407 29.25 23.82 36.76
C LEU A 407 29.09 24.75 37.96
N THR A 408 30.21 25.24 38.49
CA THR A 408 30.23 26.20 39.61
C THR A 408 30.87 27.52 39.17
N ALA A 409 30.74 28.57 39.99
CA ALA A 409 31.63 29.73 39.84
C ALA A 409 33.11 29.29 40.02
N GLY A 410 34.03 29.97 39.33
CA GLY A 410 35.45 29.64 39.28
C GLY A 410 35.80 28.54 38.28
N ALA A 411 36.90 27.83 38.54
CA ALA A 411 37.44 26.81 37.65
C ALA A 411 36.55 25.57 37.56
N ASN A 412 36.25 25.15 36.34
CA ASN A 412 35.56 23.90 36.02
C ASN A 412 36.38 23.10 35.03
N THR A 413 36.35 21.78 35.13
CA THR A 413 37.11 20.89 34.25
C THR A 413 36.17 20.09 33.36
N ILE A 414 36.44 20.12 32.06
CA ILE A 414 35.91 19.18 31.07
C ILE A 414 37.03 18.19 30.74
N ALA A 415 36.74 16.90 30.91
CA ALA A 415 37.69 15.82 30.68
C ALA A 415 37.08 14.81 29.70
N VAL A 416 37.85 14.41 28.68
CA VAL A 416 37.38 13.48 27.63
C VAL A 416 38.41 12.36 27.45
N SER A 417 37.95 11.12 27.45
CA SER A 417 38.74 9.96 27.05
C SER A 417 38.24 9.50 25.70
N THR A 418 39.13 9.40 24.73
CA THR A 418 38.78 9.01 23.36
C THR A 418 39.61 7.81 22.96
N GLU A 419 38.93 6.74 22.56
CA GLU A 419 39.56 5.50 22.13
C GLU A 419 39.36 5.36 20.62
N ASN A 420 40.47 5.28 19.90
CA ASN A 420 40.52 4.78 18.53
C ASN A 420 40.61 3.25 18.61
N THR A 421 39.63 2.56 18.05
CA THR A 421 39.48 1.10 18.22
C THR A 421 40.12 0.31 17.08
N THR A 422 40.36 0.96 15.94
CA THR A 422 41.01 0.36 14.77
C THR A 422 42.17 1.25 14.28
N GLN A 423 42.90 0.80 13.25
CA GLN A 423 43.85 1.68 12.58
C GLN A 423 43.09 2.54 11.56
N SER A 424 42.55 3.65 12.05
CA SER A 424 41.68 4.58 11.33
C SER A 424 42.02 6.02 11.73
N PRO A 425 41.43 7.03 11.06
CA PRO A 425 41.44 8.40 11.57
C PRO A 425 41.03 8.45 13.04
N ALA A 426 41.63 9.35 13.82
CA ALA A 426 41.36 9.46 15.24
C ALA A 426 41.26 10.92 15.67
N GLY A 427 40.27 11.22 16.52
CA GLY A 427 40.06 12.58 17.00
C GLY A 427 38.92 12.67 17.99
N THR A 428 38.90 13.72 18.80
CA THR A 428 37.70 14.14 19.52
C THR A 428 37.33 15.57 19.17
N ILE A 429 36.03 15.86 19.18
CA ILE A 429 35.52 17.20 18.94
C ILE A 429 34.42 17.51 19.95
N ALA A 430 34.46 18.71 20.52
CA ALA A 430 33.46 19.15 21.48
C ALA A 430 33.23 20.66 21.44
N LYS A 431 32.02 21.07 21.81
CA LYS A 431 31.62 22.46 22.01
C LYS A 431 30.76 22.57 23.27
N LEU A 432 31.18 23.40 24.21
CA LEU A 432 30.42 23.80 25.39
C LEU A 432 29.90 25.22 25.19
N THR A 433 28.58 25.38 25.28
CA THR A 433 27.91 26.68 25.24
C THR A 433 27.30 26.98 26.61
N VAL A 434 27.79 28.01 27.29
CA VAL A 434 27.29 28.44 28.60
C VAL A 434 26.30 29.60 28.43
N GLN A 435 25.10 29.49 28.98
CA GLN A 435 24.10 30.55 28.85
C GLN A 435 24.57 31.85 29.53
N GLY A 436 24.69 32.94 28.75
CA GLY A 436 25.20 34.22 29.24
C GLY A 436 26.68 34.22 29.61
N GLY A 437 27.43 33.19 29.22
CA GLY A 437 28.84 32.99 29.52
C GLY A 437 29.68 32.67 28.29
N PRO A 438 30.90 32.12 28.47
CA PRO A 438 31.79 31.80 27.36
C PRO A 438 31.34 30.58 26.57
N THR A 439 31.76 30.52 25.30
CA THR A 439 31.75 29.29 24.50
C THR A 439 33.15 28.70 24.51
N LEU A 440 33.26 27.41 24.80
CA LEU A 440 34.50 26.64 24.75
C LEU A 440 34.39 25.62 23.61
N VAL A 441 35.44 25.49 22.81
CA VAL A 441 35.54 24.50 21.73
C VAL A 441 36.81 23.67 21.87
N THR A 442 36.83 22.47 21.29
CA THR A 442 38.08 21.71 21.09
C THR A 442 38.97 22.42 20.09
N ASP A 443 40.21 22.69 20.50
CA ASP A 443 41.25 23.34 19.73
C ASP A 443 42.64 22.99 20.29
N GLY A 444 43.70 23.59 19.74
CA GLY A 444 45.07 23.34 20.18
C GLY A 444 45.40 23.84 21.60
N THR A 445 44.45 24.41 22.34
CA THR A 445 44.64 24.89 23.71
C THR A 445 44.20 23.88 24.77
N TRP A 446 43.69 22.72 24.36
CA TRP A 446 43.41 21.58 25.24
C TRP A 446 44.70 20.89 25.65
N LYS A 447 44.71 20.25 26.82
CA LYS A 447 45.80 19.38 27.26
C LYS A 447 45.51 17.95 26.82
N ALA A 448 46.54 17.19 26.44
CA ALA A 448 46.40 15.80 25.99
C ALA A 448 47.44 14.87 26.65
N SER A 449 47.07 13.61 26.89
CA SER A 449 47.95 12.56 27.44
C SER A 449 47.70 11.20 26.81
N GLN A 450 48.73 10.36 26.79
CA GLN A 450 48.66 8.95 26.40
C GLN A 450 48.17 8.03 27.54
N SER A 451 48.16 8.51 28.78
CA SER A 451 47.67 7.79 29.96
C SER A 451 46.73 8.63 30.83
N GLY A 452 45.74 7.98 31.43
CA GLY A 452 44.77 8.57 32.34
C GLY A 452 45.00 8.05 33.75
N PRO A 453 45.92 8.65 34.54
CA PRO A 453 46.15 8.23 35.93
C PRO A 453 44.92 8.46 36.81
N ASP A 454 44.84 7.77 37.94
CA ASP A 454 43.69 7.90 38.86
C ASP A 454 43.42 9.37 39.22
N GLY A 455 42.15 9.77 39.06
CA GLY A 455 41.71 11.13 39.34
C GLY A 455 41.99 12.16 38.24
N TRP A 456 42.53 11.77 37.08
CA TRP A 456 42.78 12.68 35.94
C TRP A 456 41.52 13.42 35.45
N GLN A 457 40.32 12.96 35.78
CA GLN A 457 39.05 13.61 35.43
C GLN A 457 38.59 14.67 36.47
N GLN A 458 39.26 14.72 37.64
CA GLN A 458 38.90 15.60 38.75
C GLN A 458 39.36 17.04 38.51
N ARG A 459 38.68 17.99 39.15
CA ARG A 459 38.98 19.43 39.04
C ARG A 459 40.40 19.77 39.51
N ALA A 460 40.85 19.16 40.60
CA ALA A 460 42.13 19.49 41.25
C ALA A 460 43.36 18.77 40.65
N PHE A 461 43.19 17.99 39.58
CA PHE A 461 44.30 17.28 38.96
C PHE A 461 45.27 18.26 38.26
N ASP A 462 46.57 18.11 38.51
CA ASP A 462 47.62 18.90 37.84
C ASP A 462 47.98 18.30 36.48
N ASP A 463 47.56 18.96 35.41
CA ASP A 463 47.88 18.61 34.02
C ASP A 463 48.95 19.52 33.41
N SER A 464 49.70 20.26 34.23
CA SER A 464 50.69 21.23 33.75
C SER A 464 51.78 20.58 32.89
N ALA A 465 52.15 19.34 33.19
CA ALA A 465 53.08 18.50 32.43
C ALA A 465 52.50 17.88 31.14
N TRP A 466 51.18 17.92 30.92
CA TRP A 466 50.58 17.38 29.67
C TRP A 466 50.91 18.32 28.50
N PRO A 467 51.30 17.80 27.33
CA PRO A 467 51.44 18.63 26.13
C PRO A 467 50.08 19.20 25.71
N ALA A 468 50.13 20.23 24.86
CA ALA A 468 48.94 20.70 24.16
C ALA A 468 48.45 19.63 23.16
N ALA A 469 47.13 19.51 23.02
CA ALA A 469 46.52 18.70 21.97
C ALA A 469 46.86 19.30 20.60
N ARG A 470 47.02 18.46 19.57
CA ARG A 470 47.16 18.93 18.19
C ARG A 470 45.78 19.12 17.60
N ALA A 471 45.46 20.34 17.16
CA ALA A 471 44.32 20.60 16.29
C ALA A 471 44.57 19.99 14.91
N LEU A 472 43.62 19.19 14.44
CA LEU A 472 43.74 18.43 13.19
C LEU A 472 43.03 19.15 12.04
N THR A 473 41.71 19.25 12.13
CA THR A 473 40.85 19.83 11.09
C THR A 473 39.59 20.43 11.72
N ALA A 474 39.04 21.47 11.11
CA ALA A 474 37.80 22.09 11.58
C ALA A 474 36.59 21.16 11.39
N TYR A 475 35.54 21.32 12.19
CA TYR A 475 34.24 20.70 11.92
C TYR A 475 33.79 20.97 10.47
N GLY A 476 33.23 19.96 9.79
CA GLY A 476 32.85 20.06 8.37
C GLY A 476 33.94 19.68 7.37
N THR A 477 35.15 19.33 7.83
CA THR A 477 36.31 19.06 6.96
C THR A 477 37.05 17.77 7.35
N GLY A 478 38.06 17.38 6.56
CA GLY A 478 38.82 16.15 6.78
C GLY A 478 37.99 14.88 6.52
N PRO A 479 38.44 13.70 7.01
CA PRO A 479 37.76 12.42 6.79
C PRO A 479 36.36 12.37 7.42
N TRP A 480 36.11 13.21 8.43
CA TRP A 480 34.82 13.31 9.10
C TRP A 480 33.80 14.16 8.35
N GLY A 481 34.24 15.21 7.65
CA GLY A 481 33.36 16.13 6.93
C GLY A 481 32.27 16.73 7.82
N ALA A 482 31.07 16.90 7.27
CA ALA A 482 29.87 17.35 7.99
C ALA A 482 29.01 16.18 8.52
N ASN A 483 29.57 14.96 8.58
CA ASN A 483 28.80 13.75 8.85
C ASN A 483 28.44 13.52 10.33
N VAL A 484 28.83 14.44 11.22
CA VAL A 484 28.39 14.39 12.64
C VAL A 484 27.00 14.99 12.76
N ALA A 485 26.02 14.13 13.01
CA ALA A 485 24.68 14.52 13.41
C ALA A 485 24.68 14.95 14.88
N VAL A 486 24.20 16.17 15.15
CA VAL A 486 24.00 16.67 16.51
C VAL A 486 22.50 16.63 16.80
N SER A 487 22.08 15.62 17.57
CA SER A 487 20.67 15.49 17.95
C SER A 487 20.31 16.55 18.99
N ALA A 488 19.08 17.04 18.93
CA ALA A 488 18.62 18.09 19.81
C ALA A 488 17.21 17.75 20.28
N PRO A 489 16.81 18.17 21.50
CA PRO A 489 15.55 17.73 22.10
C PRO A 489 14.34 18.03 21.21
N ALA A 490 13.41 17.09 21.07
CA ALA A 490 12.20 17.30 20.29
C ALA A 490 11.46 18.55 20.84
N PRO A 491 11.28 19.62 20.05
CA PRO A 491 10.68 20.85 20.56
C PRO A 491 9.20 20.64 20.89
N LEU A 492 8.78 21.28 21.97
CA LEU A 492 7.37 21.49 22.32
C LEU A 492 6.97 22.88 21.86
N LEU A 493 5.90 22.97 21.07
CA LEU A 493 5.39 24.21 20.50
C LEU A 493 3.97 24.42 21.00
N ARG A 494 3.63 25.61 21.52
CA ARG A 494 2.28 25.87 22.04
C ARG A 494 1.77 27.28 21.77
N LYS A 495 0.44 27.40 21.73
CA LYS A 495 -0.29 28.68 21.76
C LYS A 495 -1.58 28.52 22.56
N SER A 496 -1.85 29.49 23.45
CA SER A 496 -3.16 29.64 24.08
C SER A 496 -4.05 30.56 23.24
N PHE A 497 -5.35 30.30 23.28
CA PHE A 497 -6.37 31.14 22.66
C PHE A 497 -7.68 31.06 23.44
N THR A 498 -8.54 32.06 23.31
CA THR A 498 -9.81 32.13 24.05
C THR A 498 -11.00 31.95 23.12
N VAL A 499 -11.96 31.13 23.56
CA VAL A 499 -13.23 30.90 22.85
C VAL A 499 -14.37 31.44 23.72
N SER A 500 -15.03 32.50 23.24
CA SER A 500 -16.12 33.18 23.96
C SER A 500 -17.52 32.88 23.41
N LYS A 501 -17.62 32.27 22.23
CA LYS A 501 -18.90 31.95 21.55
C LYS A 501 -19.12 30.44 21.50
N PRO A 502 -20.39 29.96 21.49
CA PRO A 502 -20.69 28.54 21.28
C PRO A 502 -20.25 28.07 19.88
N VAL A 503 -19.43 27.00 19.85
CA VAL A 503 -18.85 26.41 18.64
C VAL A 503 -19.83 25.42 18.00
N ALA A 504 -20.08 25.57 16.70
CA ALA A 504 -20.84 24.63 15.89
C ALA A 504 -19.94 23.53 15.30
N SER A 505 -18.72 23.87 14.86
CA SER A 505 -17.72 22.91 14.40
C SER A 505 -16.30 23.44 14.57
N ALA A 506 -15.35 22.52 14.75
CA ALA A 506 -13.93 22.80 14.77
C ALA A 506 -13.16 21.80 13.89
N ARG A 507 -12.36 22.33 12.95
CA ARG A 507 -11.50 21.53 12.06
C ARG A 507 -10.06 21.93 12.24
N LEU A 508 -9.23 20.98 12.64
CA LEU A 508 -7.81 21.17 12.81
C LEU A 508 -7.08 20.55 11.62
N LEU A 509 -6.28 21.36 10.93
CA LEU A 509 -5.41 20.93 9.87
C LEU A 509 -3.97 20.95 10.39
N THR A 510 -3.24 19.84 10.20
CA THR A 510 -1.87 19.69 10.74
C THR A 510 -0.95 19.03 9.74
N THR A 511 0.30 19.49 9.71
CA THR A 511 1.39 18.85 8.98
C THR A 511 2.73 19.19 9.65
N ALA A 512 3.79 18.49 9.24
CA ALA A 512 5.16 18.80 9.65
C ALA A 512 6.15 18.47 8.54
N LEU A 513 7.21 19.28 8.43
CA LEU A 513 8.46 18.85 7.81
C LEU A 513 9.23 18.12 8.91
N GLY A 514 9.08 16.80 8.96
CA GLY A 514 9.47 15.96 10.11
C GLY A 514 8.27 15.15 10.58
N LEU A 515 8.20 14.82 11.86
CA LEU A 515 7.06 14.15 12.48
C LEU A 515 6.37 15.08 13.48
N GLN A 516 5.08 14.85 13.74
CA GLN A 516 4.36 15.59 14.77
C GLN A 516 3.42 14.71 15.59
N GLU A 517 3.30 15.07 16.86
CA GLU A 517 2.19 14.68 17.72
C GLU A 517 1.49 15.94 18.25
N THR A 518 0.30 16.23 17.71
CA THR A 518 -0.51 17.40 18.09
C THR A 518 -1.41 17.10 19.28
N HIS A 519 -1.51 18.06 20.19
CA HIS A 519 -2.33 18.02 21.39
C HIS A 519 -3.24 19.25 21.47
N LEU A 520 -4.45 19.06 21.98
CA LEU A 520 -5.41 20.11 22.26
C LEU A 520 -5.97 19.91 23.67
N ASN A 521 -5.77 20.91 24.54
CA ASN A 521 -6.25 20.92 25.93
C ASN A 521 -5.82 19.70 26.77
N GLY A 522 -4.58 19.25 26.59
CA GLY A 522 -3.99 18.12 27.32
C GLY A 522 -4.28 16.73 26.75
N ALA A 523 -4.87 16.65 25.54
CA ALA A 523 -5.19 15.39 24.88
C ALA A 523 -4.61 15.36 23.46
N LYS A 524 -4.04 14.20 23.08
CA LYS A 524 -3.58 13.95 21.70
C LYS A 524 -4.76 14.06 20.72
N VAL A 525 -4.52 14.70 19.58
CA VAL A 525 -5.48 14.78 18.48
C VAL A 525 -5.32 13.54 17.58
N GLY A 526 -6.39 12.75 17.48
CA GLY A 526 -6.40 11.54 16.65
C GLY A 526 -5.56 10.40 17.24
N SER A 527 -5.48 9.30 16.49
CA SER A 527 -4.73 8.08 16.86
C SER A 527 -3.48 7.85 16.01
N GLU A 528 -3.24 8.72 15.01
CA GLU A 528 -2.13 8.58 14.09
C GLU A 528 -0.78 8.75 14.81
N VAL A 529 0.21 8.01 14.33
CA VAL A 529 1.60 8.06 14.75
C VAL A 529 2.47 8.25 13.51
N LEU A 530 3.68 8.76 13.69
CA LEU A 530 4.59 9.07 12.57
C LEU A 530 3.96 10.01 11.50
N ALA A 531 2.98 10.84 11.89
CA ALA A 531 2.35 11.80 11.00
C ALA A 531 3.33 12.93 10.62
N PRO A 532 3.35 13.41 9.36
CA PRO A 532 2.37 13.15 8.29
C PRO A 532 2.76 12.00 7.34
N GLY A 533 3.67 11.12 7.75
CA GLY A 533 4.25 10.11 6.88
C GLY A 533 5.36 10.64 5.98
N TRP A 534 5.89 9.78 5.12
CA TRP A 534 7.01 10.08 4.24
C TRP A 534 6.54 10.34 2.81
N THR A 535 6.95 11.47 2.25
CA THR A 535 6.84 11.82 0.82
C THR A 535 8.15 12.49 0.41
N ASP A 536 8.39 12.73 -0.88
CA ASP A 536 9.41 13.70 -1.27
C ASP A 536 8.93 15.10 -0.85
N TYR A 537 9.42 15.57 0.30
CA TYR A 537 9.02 16.85 0.90
C TYR A 537 9.35 18.07 0.02
N THR A 538 10.17 17.92 -1.02
CA THR A 538 10.46 18.97 -2.01
C THR A 538 9.39 19.08 -3.09
N LYS A 539 8.58 18.02 -3.28
CA LYS A 539 7.53 17.91 -4.30
C LYS A 539 6.13 17.98 -3.71
N ARG A 540 5.90 17.29 -2.59
CA ARG A 540 4.62 17.27 -1.89
C ARG A 540 4.79 17.05 -0.39
N LEU A 541 3.85 17.57 0.39
CA LEU A 541 3.75 17.35 1.83
C LEU A 541 2.29 17.10 2.21
N GLN A 542 2.01 15.93 2.78
CA GLN A 542 0.65 15.59 3.21
C GLN A 542 0.23 16.40 4.44
N TYR A 543 -1.04 16.79 4.52
CA TYR A 543 -1.67 17.34 5.72
C TYR A 543 -2.94 16.57 6.10
N ARG A 544 -3.18 16.46 7.41
CA ARG A 544 -4.36 15.82 7.97
C ARG A 544 -5.45 16.85 8.24
N VAL A 545 -6.71 16.46 8.06
CA VAL A 545 -7.88 17.17 8.59
C VAL A 545 -8.51 16.35 9.72
N SER A 546 -8.67 16.96 10.89
CA SER A 546 -9.21 16.32 12.10
C SER A 546 -10.43 17.08 12.63
N ASP A 547 -11.47 16.35 13.05
CA ASP A 547 -12.60 16.92 13.79
C ASP A 547 -12.20 17.04 15.27
N VAL A 548 -12.09 18.27 15.76
CA VAL A 548 -11.76 18.55 17.16
C VAL A 548 -12.90 19.29 17.88
N THR A 549 -14.11 19.26 17.33
CA THR A 549 -15.26 20.00 17.86
C THR A 549 -15.52 19.69 19.33
N GLY A 550 -15.49 18.41 19.70
CA GLY A 550 -15.70 17.96 21.09
C GLY A 550 -14.54 18.24 22.05
N GLN A 551 -13.38 18.70 21.54
CA GLN A 551 -12.21 19.02 22.36
C GLN A 551 -12.10 20.51 22.70
N ILE A 552 -12.87 21.37 22.02
CA ILE A 552 -12.91 22.81 22.28
C ILE A 552 -13.72 23.10 23.54
N ARG A 553 -13.22 24.02 24.37
CA ARG A 553 -13.86 24.46 25.62
C ARG A 553 -14.19 25.95 25.56
N ALA A 554 -15.18 26.39 26.33
CA ALA A 554 -15.36 27.82 26.58
C ALA A 554 -14.21 28.35 27.43
N GLY A 555 -13.75 29.57 27.16
CA GLY A 555 -12.60 30.18 27.83
C GLY A 555 -11.27 29.81 27.18
N GLU A 556 -10.23 29.63 28.00
CA GLU A 556 -8.87 29.33 27.53
C GLU A 556 -8.80 27.91 26.94
N ASN A 557 -8.18 27.83 25.76
CA ASN A 557 -7.78 26.60 25.10
C ASN A 557 -6.29 26.67 24.78
N VAL A 558 -5.62 25.51 24.72
CA VAL A 558 -4.22 25.40 24.35
C VAL A 558 -4.09 24.39 23.22
N LEU A 559 -3.56 24.83 22.09
CA LEU A 559 -3.11 23.97 21.00
C LEU A 559 -1.59 23.86 21.08
N GLY A 560 -1.07 22.65 20.94
CA GLY A 560 0.35 22.40 20.97
C GLY A 560 0.78 21.21 20.14
N ALA A 561 2.07 21.12 19.82
CA ALA A 561 2.65 19.96 19.17
C ALA A 561 4.04 19.65 19.71
N MET A 562 4.34 18.36 19.78
CA MET A 562 5.70 17.84 19.92
C MET A 562 6.18 17.45 18.52
N VAL A 563 7.40 17.82 18.14
CA VAL A 563 7.88 17.70 16.75
C VAL A 563 9.17 16.88 16.69
N GLY A 564 9.19 15.83 15.88
CA GLY A 564 10.34 14.94 15.70
C GLY A 564 11.02 15.11 14.34
N ASN A 565 12.23 14.59 14.20
CA ASN A 565 13.07 14.72 13.01
C ASN A 565 12.50 13.95 11.81
N GLY A 566 12.06 12.71 12.06
CA GLY A 566 11.52 11.81 11.02
C GLY A 566 12.44 11.63 9.82
N TRP A 567 11.82 11.38 8.67
CA TRP A 567 12.52 11.31 7.39
C TRP A 567 13.01 12.68 6.89
N TYR A 568 12.49 13.80 7.39
CA TYR A 568 12.85 15.13 6.88
C TYR A 568 14.27 15.54 7.29
N SER A 569 14.55 15.51 8.60
CA SER A 569 15.83 15.93 9.18
C SER A 569 16.57 14.84 9.96
N GLY A 570 15.99 13.64 10.08
CA GLY A 570 16.64 12.49 10.69
C GLY A 570 17.48 11.69 9.68
N SER A 571 17.88 10.49 10.09
CA SER A 571 18.50 9.48 9.23
C SER A 571 17.48 8.87 8.28
N ILE A 572 17.95 8.46 7.10
CA ILE A 572 17.25 7.67 6.09
C ILE A 572 18.19 6.52 5.67
N GLY A 573 18.56 5.70 6.66
CA GLY A 573 19.39 4.52 6.44
C GLY A 573 20.68 4.79 5.65
N ILE A 574 20.96 3.92 4.67
CA ILE A 574 22.09 4.04 3.74
C ILE A 574 22.06 5.30 2.87
N ALA A 575 20.92 6.00 2.77
CA ALA A 575 20.89 7.28 2.08
C ALA A 575 21.64 8.35 2.87
N GLY A 576 21.81 8.22 4.19
CA GLY A 576 22.44 9.20 5.07
C GLY A 576 21.40 9.95 5.91
N SER A 577 21.71 11.17 6.35
CA SER A 577 20.82 11.98 7.20
C SER A 577 20.54 13.36 6.62
N GLN A 578 19.54 14.06 7.17
CA GLN A 578 19.22 15.45 6.82
C GLN A 578 18.99 15.68 5.32
N LYS A 579 18.31 14.74 4.64
CA LYS A 579 18.11 14.76 3.19
C LYS A 579 17.27 15.93 2.69
N TYR A 580 16.27 16.34 3.46
CA TYR A 580 15.32 17.37 3.05
C TYR A 580 15.51 18.68 3.85
N GLY A 581 16.01 18.57 5.08
CA GLY A 581 16.39 19.73 5.89
C GLY A 581 17.15 19.32 7.14
N THR A 582 17.57 20.31 7.92
CA THR A 582 18.48 20.12 9.07
C THR A 582 17.77 20.10 10.42
N GLU A 583 16.47 20.41 10.46
CA GLU A 583 15.66 20.40 11.68
C GLU A 583 14.16 20.33 11.33
N PRO A 584 13.30 19.88 12.26
CA PRO A 584 11.89 19.72 11.95
C PRO A 584 11.07 21.00 12.15
N TRP A 585 9.96 21.10 11.42
CA TRP A 585 9.05 22.24 11.43
C TRP A 585 7.59 21.80 11.49
N TYR A 586 6.78 22.50 12.28
CA TYR A 586 5.35 22.22 12.42
C TYR A 586 4.50 23.32 11.79
N SER A 587 3.37 22.95 11.19
CA SER A 587 2.39 23.92 10.71
C SER A 587 0.97 23.42 10.99
N ALA A 588 0.12 24.32 11.46
CA ALA A 588 -1.26 24.01 11.73
C ALA A 588 -2.20 25.21 11.55
N GLN A 589 -3.47 24.91 11.26
CA GLN A 589 -4.56 25.86 11.35
C GLN A 589 -5.84 25.21 11.88
N LEU A 590 -6.43 25.82 12.89
CA LEU A 590 -7.70 25.45 13.50
C LEU A 590 -8.79 26.41 13.02
N ARG A 591 -9.75 25.91 12.26
CA ARG A 591 -10.96 26.64 11.86
C ARG A 591 -12.07 26.38 12.87
N LEU A 592 -12.52 27.44 13.55
CA LEU A 592 -13.69 27.43 14.42
C LEU A 592 -14.88 28.06 13.69
N THR A 593 -15.99 27.36 13.60
CA THR A 593 -17.27 27.89 13.13
C THR A 593 -18.22 27.96 14.31
N PHE A 594 -18.84 29.12 14.53
CA PHE A 594 -19.75 29.37 15.65
C PHE A 594 -21.21 29.16 15.25
N THR A 595 -22.06 28.98 16.25
CA THR A 595 -23.51 28.80 16.07
C THR A 595 -24.23 30.02 15.47
N ASP A 596 -23.62 31.20 15.52
CA ASP A 596 -24.11 32.43 14.88
C ASP A 596 -23.71 32.56 13.40
N GLY A 597 -23.05 31.54 12.84
CA GLY A 597 -22.56 31.51 11.46
C GLY A 597 -21.22 32.21 11.22
N THR A 598 -20.65 32.89 12.23
CA THR A 598 -19.31 33.47 12.13
C THR A 598 -18.22 32.42 12.30
N SER A 599 -16.99 32.71 11.87
CA SER A 599 -15.86 31.80 11.99
C SER A 599 -14.57 32.53 12.30
N THR A 600 -13.63 31.87 12.98
CA THR A 600 -12.27 32.36 13.20
C THR A 600 -11.25 31.26 12.92
N THR A 601 -10.01 31.65 12.63
CA THR A 601 -8.89 30.73 12.40
C THR A 601 -7.77 31.01 13.39
N ILE A 602 -7.31 29.97 14.08
CA ILE A 602 -6.12 30.00 14.94
C ILE A 602 -5.03 29.25 14.20
N ALA A 603 -3.95 29.93 13.82
CA ALA A 603 -2.89 29.35 13.02
C ALA A 603 -1.53 29.39 13.73
N THR A 604 -0.59 28.58 13.25
CA THR A 604 0.84 28.72 13.55
C THR A 604 1.36 30.04 13.02
N ASP A 605 1.99 30.83 13.89
CA ASP A 605 2.52 32.18 13.61
C ASP A 605 3.57 32.56 14.67
N GLY A 606 4.10 33.77 14.60
CA GLY A 606 5.16 34.25 15.52
C GLY A 606 4.71 34.45 16.98
N THR A 607 3.43 34.26 17.30
CA THR A 607 2.91 34.36 18.68
C THR A 607 2.98 33.03 19.44
N TRP A 608 3.34 31.94 18.76
CA TRP A 608 3.61 30.66 19.41
C TRP A 608 4.90 30.73 20.22
N THR A 609 4.99 29.90 21.26
CA THR A 609 6.21 29.73 22.05
C THR A 609 6.75 28.32 21.96
N ALA A 610 8.06 28.17 22.13
CA ALA A 610 8.79 26.92 22.09
C ALA A 610 9.55 26.66 23.39
N GLY A 611 9.56 25.39 23.81
CA GLY A 611 10.39 24.87 24.89
C GLY A 611 10.98 23.50 24.52
N ASP A 612 11.96 23.05 25.28
CA ASP A 612 12.53 21.71 25.10
C ASP A 612 11.61 20.65 25.71
N GLY A 613 11.43 19.54 25.01
CA GLY A 613 10.66 18.39 25.50
C GLY A 613 11.47 17.38 26.31
N PRO A 614 10.78 16.39 26.90
CA PRO A 614 11.41 15.26 27.58
C PRO A 614 12.12 14.29 26.61
N ILE A 615 11.77 14.30 25.32
CA ILE A 615 12.50 13.57 24.27
C ILE A 615 13.79 14.34 23.99
N ARG A 616 14.93 13.76 24.36
CA ARG A 616 16.27 14.36 24.27
C ARG A 616 16.93 14.09 22.92
N ALA A 617 16.60 12.97 22.31
CA ALA A 617 17.02 12.58 20.97
C ALA A 617 15.96 11.65 20.37
N ASP A 618 15.71 11.81 19.08
CA ASP A 618 14.86 10.94 18.29
C ASP A 618 15.47 10.73 16.89
N ASP A 619 15.41 9.50 16.41
CA ASP A 619 15.75 9.11 15.04
C ASP A 619 15.05 7.79 14.70
N LEU A 620 14.55 7.66 13.47
CA LEU A 620 13.83 6.46 13.03
C LEU A 620 14.66 5.18 13.14
N TYR A 621 15.97 5.25 12.95
CA TYR A 621 16.87 4.10 12.89
C TYR A 621 17.66 3.91 14.20
N GLN A 622 18.01 5.01 14.88
CA GLN A 622 18.82 4.95 16.09
C GLN A 622 18.01 4.72 17.37
N GLY A 623 16.74 5.17 17.40
CA GLY A 623 15.84 5.07 18.55
C GLY A 623 15.56 6.40 19.24
N GLU A 624 14.86 6.35 20.38
CA GLU A 624 14.44 7.52 21.15
C GLU A 624 15.02 7.52 22.56
N THR A 625 15.55 8.67 23.00
CA THR A 625 16.01 8.90 24.38
C THR A 625 15.05 9.87 25.08
N TYR A 626 14.45 9.42 26.18
CA TYR A 626 13.43 10.15 26.93
C TYR A 626 13.82 10.31 28.40
N ASP A 627 13.72 11.54 28.92
CA ASP A 627 13.94 11.87 30.34
C ASP A 627 12.65 12.33 31.00
N ALA A 628 12.04 11.46 31.81
CA ALA A 628 10.78 11.73 32.49
C ALA A 628 10.86 12.85 33.52
N ARG A 629 12.06 13.18 34.02
CA ARG A 629 12.25 14.30 34.96
C ARG A 629 11.89 15.65 34.35
N LEU A 630 11.85 15.72 33.02
CA LEU A 630 11.53 16.92 32.24
C LEU A 630 10.09 16.93 31.70
N ALA A 631 9.30 15.89 31.98
CA ALA A 631 7.90 15.85 31.55
C ALA A 631 7.06 16.89 32.32
N THR A 632 6.21 17.63 31.62
CA THR A 632 5.39 18.72 32.18
C THR A 632 3.95 18.68 31.65
N GLY A 633 3.06 19.50 32.20
CA GLY A 633 1.69 19.71 31.68
C GLY A 633 1.58 20.83 30.64
N TRP A 634 2.58 20.98 29.77
CA TRP A 634 2.77 22.10 28.84
C TRP A 634 1.59 22.35 27.89
N ASP A 635 0.85 21.30 27.55
CA ASP A 635 -0.24 21.25 26.59
C ASP A 635 -1.61 21.58 27.21
N ARG A 636 -1.66 21.99 28.48
CA ARG A 636 -2.88 22.35 29.21
C ARG A 636 -3.04 23.86 29.40
N PRO A 637 -4.29 24.37 29.48
CA PRO A 637 -4.57 25.71 30.00
C PRO A 637 -3.97 25.92 31.39
N GLY A 638 -3.58 27.16 31.71
CA GLY A 638 -2.97 27.52 33.00
C GLY A 638 -1.49 27.14 33.18
N PHE A 639 -0.83 26.55 32.18
CA PHE A 639 0.62 26.32 32.22
C PHE A 639 1.42 27.63 32.11
N ASP A 640 2.42 27.81 32.99
CA ASP A 640 3.31 28.98 32.98
C ASP A 640 4.41 28.86 31.92
N ALA A 641 4.15 29.41 30.74
CA ALA A 641 5.10 29.46 29.63
C ALA A 641 5.97 30.73 29.60
N ARG A 642 6.04 31.54 30.67
CA ARG A 642 6.84 32.78 30.65
C ARG A 642 8.34 32.55 30.44
N GLY A 643 8.83 31.36 30.77
CA GLY A 643 10.21 30.94 30.51
C GLY A 643 10.45 30.38 29.11
N TRP A 644 9.42 30.27 28.27
CA TRP A 644 9.54 29.78 26.89
C TRP A 644 9.79 30.95 25.94
N ALA A 645 10.60 30.70 24.92
CA ALA A 645 10.93 31.71 23.92
C ALA A 645 9.93 31.69 22.75
N ALA A 646 9.86 32.77 21.98
CA ALA A 646 9.06 32.81 20.77
C ALA A 646 9.58 31.81 19.73
N VAL A 647 8.68 31.18 18.98
CA VAL A 647 9.06 30.27 17.88
C VAL A 647 9.84 31.00 16.79
N ARG A 648 10.65 30.26 16.03
CA ARG A 648 11.16 30.75 14.75
C ARG A 648 10.19 30.42 13.62
N LEU A 649 10.04 31.36 12.69
CA LEU A 649 9.33 31.14 11.43
C LEU A 649 10.30 30.60 10.37
N ARG A 650 9.92 29.54 9.67
CA ARG A 650 10.68 29.04 8.52
C ARG A 650 10.63 30.07 7.40
N GLY A 651 11.79 30.44 6.87
CA GLY A 651 11.89 31.22 5.63
C GLY A 651 11.73 30.37 4.37
N GLY A 652 11.76 31.02 3.20
CA GLY A 652 11.68 30.36 1.90
C GLY A 652 10.26 29.98 1.47
N ASP A 653 10.17 29.25 0.36
CA ASP A 653 8.90 28.86 -0.23
C ASP A 653 8.15 27.84 0.63
N ARG A 654 6.82 27.94 0.59
CA ARG A 654 5.91 27.00 1.25
C ARG A 654 5.94 25.67 0.47
N PRO A 655 6.04 24.52 1.16
CA PRO A 655 5.87 23.21 0.53
C PRO A 655 4.52 23.09 -0.19
N ASN A 656 4.45 22.29 -1.24
CA ASN A 656 3.19 21.95 -1.89
C ASN A 656 2.35 21.04 -0.97
N LEU A 657 1.31 21.60 -0.36
CA LEU A 657 0.48 20.90 0.61
C LEU A 657 -0.64 20.12 -0.09
N VAL A 658 -0.75 18.83 0.18
CA VAL A 658 -1.81 17.95 -0.35
C VAL A 658 -2.58 17.28 0.78
N PRO A 659 -3.91 17.05 0.65
CA PRO A 659 -4.65 16.25 1.63
C PRO A 659 -4.03 14.86 1.74
N GLN A 660 -3.99 14.29 2.95
CA GLN A 660 -3.47 12.94 3.13
C GLN A 660 -4.32 11.91 2.37
N ALA A 661 -3.68 11.21 1.43
CA ALA A 661 -4.32 10.20 0.59
C ALA A 661 -4.41 8.85 1.31
N ASP A 662 -3.33 8.42 1.96
CA ASP A 662 -3.30 7.20 2.74
C ASP A 662 -4.06 7.33 4.07
N SER A 663 -4.30 6.20 4.76
CA SER A 663 -5.06 6.22 6.01
C SER A 663 -4.26 6.72 7.22
N GLY A 664 -2.93 6.82 7.08
CA GLY A 664 -1.99 7.11 8.16
C GLY A 664 -1.64 5.89 9.01
N VAL A 665 -0.49 5.96 9.67
CA VAL A 665 0.01 4.87 10.53
C VAL A 665 -0.66 4.93 11.90
N THR A 666 -1.12 3.80 12.41
CA THR A 666 -1.63 3.68 13.79
C THR A 666 -1.05 2.45 14.46
N VAL A 667 -1.02 2.46 15.80
CA VAL A 667 -0.87 1.20 16.55
C VAL A 667 -2.12 0.37 16.33
N GLN A 668 -1.93 -0.89 15.93
CA GLN A 668 -3.01 -1.79 15.53
C GLN A 668 -3.09 -3.03 16.41
N GLN A 669 -1.97 -3.51 16.95
CA GLN A 669 -1.94 -4.70 17.79
C GLN A 669 -0.89 -4.59 18.90
N GLU A 670 -1.20 -5.17 20.06
CA GLU A 670 -0.28 -5.29 21.19
C GLU A 670 0.24 -6.73 21.33
N PHE A 671 1.50 -6.87 21.77
CA PHE A 671 2.16 -8.14 22.05
C PHE A 671 2.72 -8.15 23.46
N HIS A 672 2.47 -9.22 24.20
CA HIS A 672 3.08 -9.46 25.50
C HIS A 672 4.19 -10.49 25.38
N PRO A 673 5.28 -10.38 26.16
CA PRO A 673 6.33 -11.39 26.16
C PRO A 673 5.77 -12.79 26.44
N VAL A 674 6.05 -13.73 25.55
CA VAL A 674 5.72 -15.14 25.72
C VAL A 674 6.76 -15.83 26.61
N SER A 675 7.98 -15.28 26.70
CA SER A 675 9.00 -15.71 27.66
C SER A 675 9.98 -14.59 28.00
N TRP A 676 10.67 -14.77 29.13
CA TRP A 676 11.79 -13.93 29.57
C TRP A 676 12.99 -14.82 29.88
N THR A 677 14.18 -14.40 29.46
CA THR A 677 15.45 -15.04 29.83
C THR A 677 16.42 -14.01 30.40
N GLN A 678 17.46 -14.48 31.09
CA GLN A 678 18.54 -13.65 31.60
C GLN A 678 19.89 -14.23 31.16
N PRO A 679 20.31 -14.02 29.90
CA PRO A 679 21.54 -14.62 29.37
C PRO A 679 22.80 -14.13 30.09
N LYS A 680 22.76 -12.93 30.71
CA LYS A 680 23.83 -12.39 31.57
C LYS A 680 23.22 -11.69 32.79
N PRO A 681 23.92 -11.63 33.94
CA PRO A 681 23.42 -10.90 35.11
C PRO A 681 23.03 -9.45 34.76
N GLY A 682 21.78 -9.08 35.04
CA GLY A 682 21.25 -7.74 34.75
C GLY A 682 20.87 -7.47 33.29
N VAL A 683 21.01 -8.45 32.39
CA VAL A 683 20.59 -8.39 30.99
C VAL A 683 19.42 -9.33 30.77
N TRP A 684 18.24 -8.77 30.53
CA TRP A 684 17.01 -9.54 30.34
C TRP A 684 16.60 -9.53 28.87
N VAL A 685 16.17 -10.67 28.32
CA VAL A 685 15.67 -10.75 26.95
C VAL A 685 14.21 -11.21 26.99
N ALA A 686 13.32 -10.40 26.41
CA ALA A 686 11.93 -10.78 26.15
C ALA A 686 11.80 -11.37 24.76
N ASP A 687 11.08 -12.48 24.63
CA ASP A 687 10.57 -12.98 23.34
C ASP A 687 9.09 -12.56 23.22
N LEU A 688 8.73 -11.79 22.20
CA LEU A 688 7.34 -11.40 21.92
C LEU A 688 6.57 -12.43 21.08
N GLY A 689 7.24 -13.50 20.63
CA GLY A 689 6.65 -14.60 19.87
C GLY A 689 6.39 -14.31 18.40
N GLN A 690 6.53 -13.05 17.96
CA GLN A 690 6.29 -12.58 16.60
C GLN A 690 7.32 -11.51 16.24
N ASN A 691 7.88 -11.57 15.03
CA ASN A 691 8.66 -10.48 14.44
C ASN A 691 7.71 -9.44 13.81
N PHE A 692 7.76 -8.17 14.23
CA PHE A 692 6.88 -7.12 13.72
C PHE A 692 7.57 -5.74 13.74
N SER A 693 6.98 -4.75 13.06
CA SER A 693 7.42 -3.36 13.15
C SER A 693 6.65 -2.56 14.20
N GLY A 694 7.36 -1.81 15.05
CA GLY A 694 6.74 -1.05 16.11
C GLY A 694 7.73 -0.47 17.11
N TRP A 695 7.24 -0.30 18.34
CA TRP A 695 8.05 0.02 19.52
C TRP A 695 7.46 -0.65 20.76
N ASN A 696 8.10 -0.47 21.91
CA ASN A 696 7.59 -1.00 23.17
C ASN A 696 6.97 0.07 24.07
N ARG A 697 5.89 -0.31 24.76
CA ARG A 697 5.44 0.34 26.00
C ARG A 697 6.20 -0.30 27.16
N LEU A 698 7.02 0.48 27.86
CA LEU A 698 7.71 0.10 29.08
C LEU A 698 6.94 0.61 30.30
N SER A 699 6.80 -0.23 31.32
CA SER A 699 6.24 0.14 32.63
C SER A 699 7.21 -0.26 33.75
N VAL A 700 7.75 0.72 34.47
CA VAL A 700 8.82 0.50 35.45
C VAL A 700 8.70 1.45 36.64
N THR A 701 9.06 0.97 37.84
CA THR A 701 9.16 1.78 39.07
C THR A 701 10.60 1.76 39.55
N GLY A 702 11.17 2.91 39.87
CA GLY A 702 12.54 2.99 40.37
C GLY A 702 12.92 4.41 40.80
N PRO A 703 14.13 4.60 41.32
CA PRO A 703 14.65 5.91 41.70
C PRO A 703 14.72 6.89 40.52
N ALA A 704 14.61 8.19 40.82
CA ALA A 704 14.83 9.24 39.84
C ALA A 704 16.25 9.13 39.25
N GLY A 705 16.38 9.27 37.93
CA GLY A 705 17.67 9.18 37.24
C GLY A 705 18.09 7.75 36.87
N THR A 706 17.41 6.70 37.35
CA THR A 706 17.60 5.35 36.82
C THR A 706 17.25 5.35 35.33
N THR A 707 18.12 4.76 34.49
CA THR A 707 17.89 4.67 33.04
C THR A 707 17.75 3.22 32.63
N VAL A 708 16.62 2.90 32.00
CA VAL A 708 16.37 1.60 31.37
C VAL A 708 16.68 1.72 29.88
N THR A 709 17.49 0.81 29.35
CA THR A 709 17.82 0.73 27.92
C THR A 709 17.13 -0.46 27.28
N MET A 710 16.47 -0.25 26.14
CA MET A 710 15.79 -1.24 25.31
C MET A 710 16.51 -1.37 23.97
N ARG A 711 17.07 -2.56 23.69
CA ARG A 711 17.60 -2.89 22.36
C ARG A 711 16.70 -3.91 21.66
N HIS A 712 16.59 -3.80 20.35
CA HIS A 712 15.64 -4.59 19.55
C HIS A 712 16.39 -5.50 18.56
N ALA A 713 15.90 -6.72 18.36
CA ALA A 713 16.48 -7.68 17.41
C ALA A 713 15.43 -8.63 16.82
N GLU A 714 15.69 -9.10 15.60
CA GLU A 714 14.83 -10.07 14.91
C GLU A 714 15.09 -11.51 15.39
N VAL A 715 16.35 -11.84 15.69
CA VAL A 715 16.82 -13.20 16.02
C VAL A 715 17.79 -13.19 17.20
N LEU A 716 18.07 -14.36 17.75
CA LEU A 716 18.99 -14.57 18.88
C LEU A 716 20.28 -15.27 18.44
N ASN A 717 21.37 -14.98 19.11
CA ASN A 717 22.58 -15.81 19.09
C ASN A 717 22.32 -17.16 19.77
N PRO A 718 23.18 -18.18 19.53
CA PRO A 718 23.07 -19.48 20.20
C PRO A 718 23.14 -19.42 21.74
N ASP A 719 23.76 -18.39 22.32
CA ASP A 719 23.87 -18.19 23.77
C ASP A 719 22.62 -17.51 24.40
N GLY A 720 21.60 -17.21 23.59
CA GLY A 720 20.36 -16.54 24.02
C GLY A 720 20.45 -15.02 24.11
N THR A 721 21.60 -14.41 23.78
CA THR A 721 21.70 -12.94 23.62
C THR A 721 21.10 -12.49 22.28
N ILE A 722 20.71 -11.22 22.17
CA ILE A 722 20.17 -10.68 20.92
C ILE A 722 21.24 -10.56 19.82
N TYR A 723 20.88 -10.91 18.58
CA TYR A 723 21.73 -10.70 17.41
C TYR A 723 21.32 -9.40 16.68
N THR A 724 22.26 -8.47 16.54
CA THR A 724 22.00 -7.13 15.96
C THR A 724 22.94 -6.77 14.82
N THR A 725 23.84 -7.66 14.43
CA THR A 725 24.83 -7.37 13.38
C THR A 725 24.16 -7.11 12.03
N ASN A 726 23.03 -7.77 11.74
CA ASN A 726 22.26 -7.54 10.51
C ASN A 726 21.48 -6.21 10.49
N LEU A 727 21.42 -5.48 11.62
CA LEU A 727 20.85 -4.13 11.66
C LEU A 727 21.81 -3.08 11.07
N ARG A 728 23.07 -3.47 10.82
CA ARG A 728 24.14 -2.63 10.27
C ARG A 728 24.34 -1.38 11.13
N ALA A 729 24.20 -0.17 10.58
CA ALA A 729 24.39 1.08 11.32
C ALA A 729 23.15 1.51 12.13
N ALA A 730 22.02 0.80 12.07
CA ALA A 730 20.85 1.11 12.88
C ALA A 730 21.03 0.57 14.31
N GLN A 731 21.08 1.46 15.31
CA GLN A 731 21.18 1.06 16.72
C GLN A 731 19.89 0.42 17.25
N ALA A 732 18.73 0.83 16.75
CA ALA A 732 17.41 0.39 17.22
C ALA A 732 17.31 0.35 18.75
N THR A 733 17.70 1.45 19.43
CA THR A 733 17.87 1.47 20.89
C THR A 733 17.12 2.65 21.54
N ASP A 734 16.17 2.32 22.40
CA ASP A 734 15.42 3.32 23.17
C ASP A 734 15.95 3.41 24.62
N ARG A 735 15.96 4.61 25.19
CA ARG A 735 16.44 4.89 26.55
C ARG A 735 15.43 5.70 27.34
N PHE A 736 15.07 5.20 28.52
CA PHE A 736 14.10 5.85 29.41
C PHE A 736 14.70 6.16 30.78
N THR A 737 14.85 7.44 31.11
CA THR A 737 15.29 7.90 32.43
C THR A 737 14.08 8.24 33.30
N LEU A 738 13.98 7.57 34.46
CA LEU A 738 12.84 7.69 35.37
C LEU A 738 12.83 9.03 36.13
N ALA A 739 11.62 9.52 36.40
CA ALA A 739 11.38 10.69 37.26
C ALA A 739 11.39 10.34 38.76
N GLY A 740 11.23 9.07 39.12
CA GLY A 740 11.23 8.61 40.50
C GLY A 740 9.94 8.94 41.26
N THR A 741 8.79 8.81 40.60
CA THR A 741 7.49 9.24 41.17
C THR A 741 6.98 8.39 42.34
N GLY A 742 7.65 7.27 42.65
CA GLY A 742 7.18 6.28 43.63
C GLY A 742 6.04 5.38 43.12
N ARG A 743 5.64 5.51 41.86
CA ARG A 743 4.67 4.65 41.16
C ARG A 743 5.28 4.15 39.84
N ALA A 744 4.60 3.21 39.19
CA ALA A 744 4.98 2.77 37.85
C ALA A 744 4.87 3.94 36.87
N GLU A 745 5.97 4.23 36.20
CA GLU A 745 6.06 5.20 35.11
C GLU A 745 5.95 4.46 33.77
N THR A 746 5.26 5.07 32.81
CA THR A 746 5.04 4.49 31.49
C THR A 746 5.77 5.30 30.42
N TYR A 747 6.49 4.60 29.55
CA TYR A 747 7.18 5.16 28.41
C TYR A 747 6.80 4.43 27.12
N GLU A 748 6.53 5.20 26.07
CA GLU A 748 6.35 4.76 24.69
C GLU A 748 7.07 5.74 23.78
N PRO A 749 7.95 5.30 22.87
CA PRO A 749 8.52 6.20 21.88
C PRO A 749 7.45 6.87 21.00
N ARG A 750 7.76 8.06 20.45
CA ARG A 750 6.87 8.81 19.55
C ARG A 750 7.41 8.91 18.12
N PHE A 751 8.73 9.00 17.96
CA PHE A 751 9.36 9.39 16.70
C PHE A 751 10.41 8.39 16.20
N THR A 752 10.25 7.11 16.53
CA THR A 752 11.08 6.00 16.05
C THR A 752 10.24 4.78 15.68
N VAL A 753 10.84 3.84 14.96
CA VAL A 753 10.29 2.51 14.68
C VAL A 753 11.40 1.47 14.62
N HIS A 754 11.11 0.25 15.04
CA HIS A 754 12.02 -0.89 15.01
C HIS A 754 11.32 -2.10 14.40
N GLY A 755 12.05 -2.98 13.70
CA GLY A 755 11.58 -4.31 13.31
C GLY A 755 12.21 -5.38 14.19
N TYR A 756 11.41 -6.12 14.95
CA TYR A 756 11.94 -7.01 15.99
C TYR A 756 10.95 -8.06 16.48
N ARG A 757 11.51 -9.12 17.08
CA ARG A 757 10.81 -10.10 17.92
C ARG A 757 11.30 -10.07 19.37
N TYR A 758 12.60 -9.82 19.54
CA TYR A 758 13.29 -9.90 20.81
C TYR A 758 13.67 -8.52 21.31
N VAL A 759 13.56 -8.31 22.62
CA VAL A 759 13.91 -7.04 23.28
C VAL A 759 14.85 -7.31 24.44
N GLU A 760 16.04 -6.73 24.40
CA GLU A 760 16.97 -6.74 25.52
C GLU A 760 16.71 -5.52 26.43
N LEU A 761 16.55 -5.77 27.73
CA LEU A 761 16.42 -4.76 28.78
C LEU A 761 17.65 -4.77 29.70
N THR A 762 18.26 -3.60 29.87
CA THR A 762 19.33 -3.36 30.86
C THR A 762 19.01 -2.13 31.70
N GLY A 763 19.60 -2.04 32.89
CA GLY A 763 19.35 -0.94 33.83
C GLY A 763 18.01 -1.02 34.58
N LEU A 764 17.33 -2.17 34.51
CA LEU A 764 16.10 -2.41 35.26
C LEU A 764 16.38 -2.39 36.79
N PRO A 765 15.55 -1.68 37.58
CA PRO A 765 15.71 -1.62 39.04
C PRO A 765 15.31 -2.92 39.75
N SER A 766 14.56 -3.80 39.07
CA SER A 766 14.15 -5.12 39.54
C SER A 766 13.97 -6.08 38.36
N ALA A 767 13.85 -7.38 38.62
CA ALA A 767 13.51 -8.35 37.58
C ALA A 767 12.19 -7.96 36.87
N PRO A 768 12.07 -8.21 35.55
CA PRO A 768 10.87 -7.89 34.79
C PRO A 768 9.70 -8.79 35.18
N ALA A 769 8.49 -8.24 35.11
CA ALA A 769 7.22 -8.94 35.21
C ALA A 769 6.49 -8.93 33.86
N ALA A 770 5.39 -9.67 33.75
CA ALA A 770 4.59 -9.71 32.50
C ALA A 770 4.15 -8.32 32.01
N ALA A 771 3.83 -7.40 32.94
CA ALA A 771 3.41 -6.03 32.63
C ALA A 771 4.58 -5.06 32.35
N THR A 772 5.84 -5.49 32.49
CA THR A 772 7.00 -4.61 32.31
C THR A 772 7.13 -4.12 30.88
N LEU A 773 6.78 -4.95 29.89
CA LEU A 773 6.95 -4.67 28.48
C LEU A 773 5.69 -5.05 27.69
N THR A 774 5.30 -4.21 26.74
CA THR A 774 4.28 -4.54 25.74
C THR A 774 4.76 -4.06 24.37
N GLY A 775 4.91 -4.95 23.41
CA GLY A 775 5.16 -4.61 22.01
C GLY A 775 3.95 -3.93 21.39
N ARG A 776 4.16 -2.85 20.63
CA ARG A 776 3.12 -2.05 19.98
C ARG A 776 3.34 -2.10 18.48
N ALA A 777 2.69 -3.07 17.83
CA ALA A 777 2.77 -3.22 16.38
C ALA A 777 1.92 -2.15 15.69
N MET A 778 2.47 -1.56 14.64
CA MET A 778 1.85 -0.48 13.90
C MET A 778 2.09 -0.64 12.39
N TRP A 779 1.13 -0.16 11.61
CA TRP A 779 1.18 -0.08 10.15
C TRP A 779 0.15 0.93 9.66
N THR A 780 0.19 1.27 8.38
CA THR A 780 -0.80 2.14 7.74
C THR A 780 -2.17 1.48 7.83
N SER A 781 -3.15 2.18 8.39
CA SER A 781 -4.46 1.61 8.68
C SER A 781 -5.17 1.10 7.43
N GLY A 782 -5.27 -0.21 7.30
CA GLY A 782 -6.05 -0.91 6.27
C GLY A 782 -6.83 -2.05 6.89
N ALA A 783 -8.09 -2.22 6.49
CA ALA A 783 -8.87 -3.37 6.91
C ALA A 783 -8.24 -4.65 6.34
N GLN A 784 -8.28 -5.74 7.09
CA GLN A 784 -7.93 -7.04 6.53
C GLN A 784 -9.02 -7.47 5.54
N ALA A 785 -8.76 -7.30 4.24
CA ALA A 785 -9.72 -7.54 3.17
C ALA A 785 -9.90 -9.04 2.87
N GLY A 786 -8.86 -9.84 3.12
CA GLY A 786 -8.82 -11.26 2.76
C GLY A 786 -8.49 -12.18 3.93
N THR A 787 -9.01 -13.40 3.86
CA THR A 787 -8.64 -14.52 4.75
C THR A 787 -8.38 -15.77 3.93
N PHE A 788 -7.37 -16.52 4.34
CA PHE A 788 -6.97 -17.77 3.71
C PHE A 788 -6.61 -18.82 4.76
N THR A 789 -7.15 -20.04 4.61
CA THR A 789 -6.87 -21.18 5.51
C THR A 789 -6.92 -22.49 4.74
N THR A 790 -6.12 -23.47 5.15
CA THR A 790 -6.04 -24.81 4.55
C THR A 790 -6.01 -25.93 5.59
N SER A 791 -6.09 -27.18 5.13
CA SER A 791 -5.85 -28.38 5.94
C SER A 791 -4.37 -28.58 6.33
N ASN A 792 -3.43 -27.81 5.78
CA ASN A 792 -2.00 -27.98 6.01
C ASN A 792 -1.44 -26.87 6.91
N ALA A 793 -0.87 -27.26 8.05
CA ALA A 793 -0.35 -26.32 9.05
C ALA A 793 0.83 -25.48 8.53
N LEU A 794 1.71 -26.05 7.70
CA LEU A 794 2.84 -25.32 7.10
C LEU A 794 2.33 -24.20 6.19
N VAL A 795 1.34 -24.48 5.34
CA VAL A 795 0.75 -23.47 4.45
C VAL A 795 0.03 -22.37 5.25
N ASN A 796 -0.64 -22.72 6.34
CA ASN A 796 -1.27 -21.75 7.23
C ASN A 796 -0.23 -20.87 7.94
N GLN A 797 0.90 -21.45 8.36
CA GLN A 797 2.01 -20.70 8.94
C GLN A 797 2.68 -19.79 7.90
N LEU A 798 2.81 -20.24 6.65
CA LEU A 798 3.29 -19.39 5.55
C LEU A 798 2.37 -18.18 5.34
N GLN A 799 1.05 -18.39 5.30
CA GLN A 799 0.10 -17.27 5.19
C GLN A 799 0.21 -16.29 6.37
N HIS A 800 0.37 -16.80 7.58
CA HIS A 800 0.61 -15.97 8.76
C HIS A 800 1.89 -15.13 8.60
N ASN A 801 2.99 -15.76 8.16
CA ASN A 801 4.27 -15.09 7.95
C ASN A 801 4.20 -14.03 6.84
N ILE A 802 3.48 -14.29 5.75
CA ILE A 802 3.25 -13.33 4.66
C ILE A 802 2.52 -12.09 5.20
N LEU A 803 1.41 -12.30 5.92
CA LEU A 803 0.61 -11.20 6.45
C LEU A 803 1.39 -10.34 7.47
N TRP A 804 2.22 -10.95 8.30
CA TRP A 804 3.08 -10.19 9.24
C TRP A 804 4.24 -9.49 8.55
N GLY A 805 4.82 -10.10 7.51
CA GLY A 805 5.84 -9.44 6.68
C GLY A 805 5.28 -8.21 5.98
N GLU A 806 4.07 -8.32 5.43
CA GLU A 806 3.34 -7.20 4.84
C GLU A 806 3.06 -6.11 5.87
N ARG A 807 2.36 -6.43 6.96
CA ARG A 807 2.03 -5.45 8.01
C ARG A 807 3.26 -4.67 8.47
N SER A 808 4.37 -5.37 8.67
CA SER A 808 5.59 -4.75 9.18
C SER A 808 6.19 -3.69 8.25
N ASN A 809 5.89 -3.78 6.96
CA ASN A 809 6.52 -2.93 5.95
C ASN A 809 5.57 -1.94 5.26
N MET A 810 4.30 -1.89 5.68
CA MET A 810 3.35 -0.89 5.16
C MET A 810 3.29 0.34 6.07
N LEU A 811 4.42 1.04 6.23
CA LEU A 811 4.57 2.19 7.13
C LEU A 811 4.76 3.48 6.34
N SER A 812 3.67 4.12 5.93
CA SER A 812 3.61 5.29 5.03
C SER A 812 4.14 5.08 3.60
N VAL A 813 5.11 4.18 3.42
CA VAL A 813 5.62 3.64 2.15
C VAL A 813 5.79 2.12 2.29
N PRO A 814 5.71 1.33 1.20
CA PRO A 814 5.99 -0.10 1.21
C PRO A 814 7.50 -0.33 1.32
N SER A 815 8.05 -0.33 2.53
CA SER A 815 9.50 -0.49 2.76
C SER A 815 10.00 -1.87 2.33
N ASP A 816 11.28 -2.06 2.06
CA ASP A 816 11.86 -3.40 1.83
C ASP A 816 11.85 -4.25 3.11
N CYS A 817 12.38 -3.66 4.18
CA CYS A 817 12.48 -4.26 5.50
C CYS A 817 12.27 -3.17 6.58
N PRO A 818 11.86 -3.51 7.82
CA PRO A 818 11.50 -2.52 8.83
C PRO A 818 12.56 -2.24 9.91
N GLN A 819 13.71 -2.93 9.90
CA GLN A 819 14.64 -3.03 11.02
C GLN A 819 15.99 -2.34 10.81
N ARG A 820 16.67 -2.57 9.68
CA ARG A 820 18.05 -2.09 9.46
C ARG A 820 18.06 -0.64 8.98
N ASP A 821 19.24 -0.11 8.73
CA ASP A 821 19.50 1.19 8.10
C ASP A 821 19.11 1.23 6.60
N GLU A 822 17.87 0.87 6.27
CA GLU A 822 17.34 0.92 4.90
C GLU A 822 15.89 1.43 4.91
N ARG A 823 14.89 0.54 4.97
CA ARG A 823 13.47 0.88 5.12
C ARG A 823 12.95 1.80 4.02
N LEU A 824 13.42 1.54 2.79
CA LEU A 824 13.14 2.37 1.63
C LEU A 824 12.01 1.75 0.82
N GLY A 825 11.22 2.58 0.12
CA GLY A 825 10.18 2.12 -0.79
C GLY A 825 10.76 1.50 -2.07
N TRP A 826 11.41 0.34 -1.94
CA TRP A 826 12.02 -0.39 -3.04
C TRP A 826 10.96 -0.85 -4.03
N THR A 827 11.14 -0.46 -5.28
CA THR A 827 10.08 -0.56 -6.29
C THR A 827 9.87 -1.99 -6.76
N GLY A 828 10.94 -2.79 -6.89
CA GLY A 828 10.85 -4.19 -7.30
C GLY A 828 10.08 -5.05 -6.30
N ASP A 829 10.34 -4.86 -5.01
CA ASP A 829 9.71 -5.57 -3.91
C ASP A 829 8.19 -5.43 -3.93
N ILE A 830 7.67 -4.19 -3.97
CA ILE A 830 6.23 -3.97 -4.05
C ILE A 830 5.66 -4.33 -5.43
N GLY A 831 6.47 -4.20 -6.50
CA GLY A 831 6.07 -4.61 -7.84
C GLY A 831 5.62 -6.07 -7.90
N ILE A 832 6.37 -6.99 -7.30
CA ILE A 832 6.04 -8.43 -7.26
C ILE A 832 5.03 -8.78 -6.16
N PHE A 833 4.88 -7.94 -5.13
CA PHE A 833 4.06 -8.25 -3.96
C PHE A 833 2.66 -7.60 -3.98
N ALA A 834 2.43 -6.58 -4.81
CA ALA A 834 1.19 -5.81 -4.84
C ALA A 834 -0.07 -6.69 -4.99
N GLY A 835 0.00 -7.78 -5.77
CA GLY A 835 -1.11 -8.71 -5.94
C GLY A 835 -1.48 -9.46 -4.66
N THR A 836 -0.47 -9.89 -3.89
CA THR A 836 -0.64 -10.52 -2.58
C THR A 836 -1.17 -9.53 -1.57
N SER A 837 -0.58 -8.33 -1.53
CA SER A 837 -0.97 -7.27 -0.59
C SER A 837 -2.43 -6.85 -0.75
N ALA A 838 -2.89 -6.63 -1.99
CA ALA A 838 -4.26 -6.24 -2.28
C ALA A 838 -5.33 -7.29 -1.93
N PHE A 839 -4.93 -8.56 -1.74
CA PHE A 839 -5.83 -9.56 -1.16
C PHE A 839 -5.86 -9.46 0.36
N ASN A 840 -4.70 -9.36 1.01
CA ASN A 840 -4.58 -9.40 2.47
C ASN A 840 -5.17 -8.16 3.14
N LEU A 841 -4.75 -6.97 2.72
CA LEU A 841 -5.12 -5.68 3.29
C LEU A 841 -5.81 -4.79 2.24
N ASP A 842 -6.70 -3.91 2.68
CA ASP A 842 -7.19 -2.84 1.83
C ASP A 842 -6.09 -1.77 1.66
N VAL A 843 -5.32 -1.89 0.57
CA VAL A 843 -4.18 -1.04 0.24
C VAL A 843 -4.47 -0.06 -0.88
N ALA A 844 -5.72 0.10 -1.31
CA ALA A 844 -6.07 0.96 -2.45
C ALA A 844 -5.52 2.39 -2.30
N ASN A 845 -5.79 3.03 -1.16
CA ASN A 845 -5.33 4.39 -0.88
C ASN A 845 -3.82 4.46 -0.59
N PHE A 846 -3.26 3.42 0.02
CA PHE A 846 -1.83 3.36 0.36
C PHE A 846 -0.96 3.23 -0.89
N LEU A 847 -1.29 2.30 -1.80
CA LEU A 847 -0.58 2.13 -3.06
C LEU A 847 -0.95 3.19 -4.10
N GLY A 848 -2.13 3.82 -4.00
CA GLY A 848 -2.45 5.04 -4.75
C GLY A 848 -1.50 6.18 -4.37
N LYS A 849 -1.33 6.44 -3.07
CA LYS A 849 -0.33 7.39 -2.55
C LYS A 849 1.11 7.00 -2.94
N PHE A 850 1.44 5.71 -2.96
CA PHE A 850 2.77 5.29 -3.41
C PHE A 850 2.98 5.47 -4.92
N SER A 851 1.91 5.37 -5.72
CA SER A 851 1.96 5.68 -7.16
C SER A 851 2.28 7.16 -7.40
N ASP A 852 1.78 8.05 -6.55
CA ASP A 852 2.19 9.44 -6.48
C ASP A 852 3.70 9.60 -6.18
N ASP A 853 4.23 8.88 -5.18
CA ASP A 853 5.66 8.94 -4.83
C ASP A 853 6.56 8.43 -5.98
N LEU A 854 6.13 7.39 -6.69
CA LEU A 854 6.83 6.85 -7.87
C LEU A 854 6.91 7.90 -8.98
N VAL A 855 5.82 8.65 -9.22
CA VAL A 855 5.79 9.72 -10.22
C VAL A 855 6.67 10.90 -9.79
N ASP A 856 6.63 11.29 -8.52
CA ASP A 856 7.48 12.37 -7.99
C ASP A 856 8.98 12.07 -8.13
N ALA A 857 9.36 10.79 -7.99
CA ALA A 857 10.73 10.32 -8.12
C ALA A 857 11.16 10.06 -9.58
N GLN A 858 10.23 10.01 -10.54
CA GLN A 858 10.56 9.73 -11.94
C GLN A 858 11.45 10.83 -12.54
N HIS A 859 12.60 10.45 -13.08
CA HIS A 859 13.53 11.38 -13.73
C HIS A 859 12.94 11.95 -15.02
N ASP A 860 13.48 13.09 -15.49
CA ASP A 860 13.01 13.81 -16.69
C ASP A 860 13.09 12.98 -17.99
N ASP A 861 14.00 12.03 -18.08
CA ASP A 861 14.14 11.11 -19.22
C ASP A 861 13.06 10.00 -19.27
N GLY A 862 12.24 9.89 -18.23
CA GLY A 862 11.17 8.90 -18.10
C GLY A 862 11.55 7.67 -17.28
N SER A 863 12.79 7.56 -16.81
CA SER A 863 13.20 6.46 -15.94
C SER A 863 12.58 6.59 -14.55
N PHE A 864 11.91 5.52 -14.10
CA PHE A 864 11.54 5.38 -12.69
C PHE A 864 12.77 4.97 -11.86
N THR A 865 12.84 5.44 -10.62
CA THR A 865 13.92 5.14 -9.67
C THR A 865 13.79 3.75 -9.05
N ASP A 866 14.89 3.26 -8.45
CA ASP A 866 14.91 1.97 -7.77
C ASP A 866 14.20 2.00 -6.40
N VAL A 867 14.10 3.19 -5.79
CA VAL A 867 13.32 3.48 -4.58
C VAL A 867 12.46 4.73 -4.75
N ALA A 868 11.29 4.75 -4.12
CA ALA A 868 10.43 5.93 -4.02
C ALA A 868 10.00 6.17 -2.54
N PRO A 869 10.10 7.40 -1.99
CA PRO A 869 10.72 8.61 -2.55
C PRO A 869 12.18 8.42 -3.01
N GLY A 870 12.57 9.12 -4.09
CA GLY A 870 13.86 8.97 -4.76
C GLY A 870 15.03 9.55 -3.96
N VAL A 871 15.51 8.82 -2.95
CA VAL A 871 16.64 9.25 -2.08
C VAL A 871 17.97 8.60 -2.44
N LEU A 872 17.97 7.66 -3.38
CA LEU A 872 19.15 7.01 -3.97
C LEU A 872 19.30 7.43 -5.45
N GLY A 873 20.47 7.19 -6.04
CA GLY A 873 20.76 7.60 -7.43
C GLY A 873 20.37 6.59 -8.52
N GLY A 874 19.90 5.40 -8.16
CA GLY A 874 19.58 4.32 -9.11
C GLY A 874 18.22 4.49 -9.80
N SER A 875 18.16 4.18 -11.10
CA SER A 875 16.94 4.28 -11.91
C SER A 875 17.02 3.44 -13.20
N GLY A 876 15.88 3.21 -13.85
CA GLY A 876 15.82 2.56 -15.15
C GLY A 876 16.01 1.05 -15.12
N THR A 877 15.99 0.46 -13.92
CA THR A 877 16.25 -0.95 -13.66
C THR A 877 15.02 -1.81 -13.93
N ALA A 878 15.16 -2.79 -14.83
CA ALA A 878 14.08 -3.72 -15.15
C ALA A 878 13.72 -4.60 -13.95
N GLY A 879 12.41 -4.75 -13.70
CA GLY A 879 11.84 -5.41 -12.52
C GLY A 879 11.59 -4.46 -11.35
N TRP A 880 12.26 -3.29 -11.31
CA TRP A 880 12.12 -2.28 -10.27
C TRP A 880 11.32 -1.08 -10.77
N GLY A 881 11.85 -0.34 -11.75
CA GLY A 881 11.17 0.81 -12.34
C GLY A 881 9.81 0.47 -12.95
N ASP A 882 9.61 -0.79 -13.37
CA ASP A 882 8.33 -1.31 -13.86
C ASP A 882 7.20 -1.27 -12.82
N ALA A 883 7.50 -1.11 -11.53
CA ALA A 883 6.50 -0.90 -10.49
C ALA A 883 5.60 0.32 -10.76
N GLY A 884 6.13 1.35 -11.43
CA GLY A 884 5.36 2.53 -11.88
C GLY A 884 4.24 2.19 -12.88
N VAL A 885 4.26 0.98 -13.47
CA VAL A 885 3.20 0.44 -14.33
C VAL A 885 2.45 -0.71 -13.65
N ILE A 886 3.17 -1.60 -12.96
CA ILE A 886 2.61 -2.81 -12.34
C ILE A 886 1.68 -2.46 -11.17
N VAL A 887 2.02 -1.49 -10.33
CA VAL A 887 1.20 -1.10 -9.17
C VAL A 887 -0.14 -0.50 -9.61
N PRO A 888 -0.20 0.53 -10.50
CA PRO A 888 -1.47 1.02 -11.02
C PRO A 888 -2.31 -0.05 -11.73
N TYR A 889 -1.66 -0.92 -12.53
CA TYR A 889 -2.35 -2.02 -13.18
C TYR A 889 -2.99 -2.98 -12.16
N THR A 890 -2.27 -3.31 -11.09
CA THR A 890 -2.75 -4.19 -10.03
C THR A 890 -3.93 -3.58 -9.28
N LEU A 891 -3.86 -2.29 -8.95
CA LEU A 891 -4.96 -1.57 -8.31
C LEU A 891 -6.23 -1.60 -9.17
N TRP A 892 -6.08 -1.37 -10.48
CA TRP A 892 -7.19 -1.52 -11.41
C TRP A 892 -7.75 -2.95 -11.42
N GLN A 893 -6.90 -3.97 -11.52
CA GLN A 893 -7.35 -5.37 -11.56
C GLN A 893 -8.07 -5.80 -10.27
N ARG A 894 -7.64 -5.32 -9.10
CA ARG A 894 -8.15 -5.75 -7.79
C ARG A 894 -9.33 -4.92 -7.29
N TYR A 895 -9.33 -3.61 -7.54
CA TYR A 895 -10.35 -2.67 -7.04
C TYR A 895 -11.28 -2.11 -8.14
N GLY A 896 -10.93 -2.29 -9.41
CA GLY A 896 -11.65 -1.69 -10.54
C GLY A 896 -11.41 -0.18 -10.67
N ASP A 897 -10.38 0.34 -9.99
CA ASP A 897 -10.02 1.75 -9.97
C ASP A 897 -9.35 2.15 -11.29
N THR A 898 -10.01 3.01 -12.04
CA THR A 898 -9.49 3.61 -13.27
C THR A 898 -8.96 5.02 -13.05
N GLY A 899 -9.31 5.66 -11.92
CA GLY A 899 -8.77 6.94 -11.49
C GLY A 899 -7.25 6.91 -11.37
N VAL A 900 -6.69 5.88 -10.71
CA VAL A 900 -5.23 5.70 -10.59
C VAL A 900 -4.55 5.59 -11.96
N ILE A 901 -5.20 4.98 -12.95
CA ILE A 901 -4.67 4.93 -14.32
C ILE A 901 -4.66 6.34 -14.91
N GLN A 902 -5.80 7.04 -14.86
CA GLN A 902 -5.94 8.38 -15.45
C GLN A 902 -4.93 9.38 -14.87
N GLU A 903 -4.67 9.29 -13.57
CA GLU A 903 -3.76 10.19 -12.85
C GLU A 903 -2.29 9.96 -13.22
N HIS A 904 -1.89 8.70 -13.46
CA HIS A 904 -0.48 8.34 -13.69
C HIS A 904 -0.16 7.94 -15.14
N PHE A 905 -1.14 7.97 -16.07
CA PHE A 905 -0.97 7.47 -17.44
C PHE A 905 0.21 8.11 -18.19
N ALA A 906 0.40 9.42 -18.04
CA ALA A 906 1.50 10.14 -18.68
C ALA A 906 2.88 9.64 -18.21
N ALA A 907 3.04 9.35 -16.92
CA ALA A 907 4.28 8.82 -16.35
C ALA A 907 4.58 7.39 -16.86
N MET A 908 3.54 6.56 -16.95
CA MET A 908 3.64 5.20 -17.51
C MET A 908 4.03 5.19 -18.99
N VAL A 909 3.49 6.13 -19.77
CA VAL A 909 3.90 6.35 -21.17
C VAL A 909 5.37 6.72 -21.26
N ARG A 910 5.84 7.67 -20.43
CA ARG A 910 7.25 8.08 -20.40
C ARG A 910 8.19 6.92 -20.05
N TRP A 911 7.78 6.03 -19.16
CA TRP A 911 8.54 4.82 -18.85
C TRP A 911 8.70 3.91 -20.06
N VAL A 912 7.62 3.61 -20.79
CA VAL A 912 7.70 2.77 -21.99
C VAL A 912 8.54 3.42 -23.09
N GLU A 913 8.48 4.75 -23.21
CA GLU A 913 9.36 5.49 -24.14
C GLU A 913 10.84 5.47 -23.72
N TYR A 914 11.14 5.59 -22.42
CA TYR A 914 12.49 5.41 -21.88
C TYR A 914 13.03 4.01 -22.18
N LEU A 915 12.22 2.98 -21.93
CA LEU A 915 12.60 1.59 -22.20
C LEU A 915 12.95 1.38 -23.68
N ARG A 916 12.15 1.97 -24.57
CA ARG A 916 12.38 1.96 -26.02
C ARG A 916 13.61 2.76 -26.42
N SER A 917 13.85 3.93 -25.83
CA SER A 917 14.99 4.79 -26.18
C SER A 917 16.33 4.23 -25.72
N THR A 918 16.32 3.34 -24.72
CA THR A 918 17.52 2.67 -24.20
C THR A 918 17.57 1.19 -24.59
N SER A 919 16.77 0.76 -25.60
CA SER A 919 16.91 -0.53 -26.29
C SER A 919 17.69 -0.41 -27.60
N GLY A 920 18.28 -1.51 -28.06
CA GLY A 920 18.89 -1.60 -29.39
C GLY A 920 17.88 -1.42 -30.53
N ALA A 921 18.37 -1.24 -31.75
CA ALA A 921 17.52 -1.12 -32.94
C ALA A 921 16.71 -2.40 -33.24
N ASP A 922 17.17 -3.54 -32.70
CA ASP A 922 16.49 -4.84 -32.70
C ASP A 922 15.45 -4.98 -31.57
N LEU A 923 15.24 -3.92 -30.77
CA LEU A 923 14.37 -3.88 -29.59
C LEU A 923 14.84 -4.78 -28.43
N ILE A 924 16.06 -5.31 -28.49
CA ILE A 924 16.68 -5.98 -27.35
C ILE A 924 17.22 -4.91 -26.41
N ARG A 925 16.82 -5.01 -25.15
CA ARG A 925 17.34 -4.15 -24.08
C ARG A 925 18.43 -4.94 -23.37
N ASP A 926 19.66 -4.42 -23.38
CA ASP A 926 20.77 -4.96 -22.60
C ASP A 926 21.22 -3.88 -21.61
N HIS A 927 20.42 -3.71 -20.56
CA HIS A 927 20.63 -2.70 -19.54
C HIS A 927 20.92 -3.36 -18.20
N GLN A 928 21.75 -2.72 -17.37
CA GLN A 928 22.03 -3.20 -16.03
C GLN A 928 20.72 -3.35 -15.23
N THR A 929 20.63 -4.45 -14.49
CA THR A 929 19.56 -4.75 -13.54
C THR A 929 20.16 -5.42 -12.30
N TYR A 930 19.41 -5.43 -11.19
CA TYR A 930 19.69 -6.34 -10.07
C TYR A 930 19.45 -7.81 -10.45
N GLY A 931 18.77 -8.06 -11.57
CA GLY A 931 18.44 -9.39 -12.07
C GLY A 931 17.39 -10.08 -11.22
N ASP A 932 17.34 -11.41 -11.30
CA ASP A 932 16.51 -12.21 -10.40
C ASP A 932 17.14 -12.26 -9.01
N TRP A 933 16.97 -11.16 -8.27
CA TRP A 933 17.66 -10.89 -7.02
C TRP A 933 17.45 -12.02 -6.01
N LEU A 934 18.55 -12.47 -5.40
CA LEU A 934 18.58 -13.56 -4.42
C LEU A 934 18.10 -14.93 -4.94
N ASN A 935 18.25 -15.18 -6.24
CA ASN A 935 18.16 -16.54 -6.79
C ASN A 935 19.20 -17.49 -6.16
N VAL A 936 18.92 -18.79 -6.23
CA VAL A 936 19.77 -19.83 -5.65
C VAL A 936 20.65 -20.44 -6.74
N ASN A 937 21.79 -19.79 -7.00
CA ASN A 937 22.80 -20.23 -7.96
C ASN A 937 22.26 -20.50 -9.40
N ASP A 938 21.26 -19.73 -9.84
CA ASP A 938 20.58 -19.91 -11.13
C ASP A 938 20.31 -18.55 -11.82
N ASN A 939 21.40 -17.82 -12.06
CA ASN A 939 21.35 -16.48 -12.61
C ASN A 939 20.69 -16.44 -14.00
N THR A 940 19.75 -15.51 -14.16
CA THR A 940 19.11 -15.22 -15.45
C THR A 940 19.79 -14.02 -16.11
N ALA A 941 20.04 -14.09 -17.41
CA ALA A 941 20.77 -13.06 -18.14
C ALA A 941 20.07 -11.69 -18.09
N GLN A 942 20.85 -10.61 -17.96
CA GLN A 942 20.32 -9.25 -17.79
C GLN A 942 19.53 -8.76 -19.02
N ASP A 943 19.98 -9.11 -20.22
CA ASP A 943 19.36 -8.73 -21.49
C ASP A 943 18.01 -9.45 -21.67
N LEU A 944 17.93 -10.70 -21.22
CA LEU A 944 16.69 -11.47 -21.14
C LEU A 944 15.69 -10.81 -20.19
N VAL A 945 16.08 -10.55 -18.94
CA VAL A 945 15.19 -9.94 -17.93
C VAL A 945 14.70 -8.59 -18.40
N SER A 946 15.61 -7.71 -18.83
CA SER A 946 15.26 -6.35 -19.20
C SER A 946 14.43 -6.25 -20.49
N THR A 947 14.63 -7.14 -21.45
CA THR A 947 13.75 -7.24 -22.64
C THR A 947 12.37 -7.80 -22.28
N ALA A 948 12.29 -8.78 -21.38
CA ALA A 948 11.01 -9.36 -20.94
C ALA A 948 10.11 -8.31 -20.26
N PHE A 949 10.68 -7.53 -19.32
CA PHE A 949 9.94 -6.45 -18.65
C PHE A 949 9.58 -5.31 -19.60
N PHE A 950 10.40 -5.02 -20.63
CA PHE A 950 10.03 -4.04 -21.65
C PHE A 950 8.77 -4.44 -22.43
N ALA A 951 8.69 -5.70 -22.87
CA ALA A 951 7.48 -6.22 -23.50
C ALA A 951 6.27 -6.17 -22.55
N TRP A 952 6.48 -6.53 -21.28
CA TRP A 952 5.43 -6.57 -20.27
C TRP A 952 4.86 -5.18 -19.95
N SER A 953 5.69 -4.21 -19.62
CA SER A 953 5.27 -2.83 -19.36
C SER A 953 4.55 -2.22 -20.56
N SER A 954 5.03 -2.45 -21.79
CA SER A 954 4.34 -2.03 -23.01
C SER A 954 2.94 -2.65 -23.13
N ARG A 955 2.79 -3.94 -22.79
CA ARG A 955 1.50 -4.63 -22.80
C ARG A 955 0.54 -4.07 -21.75
N LEU A 956 1.03 -3.83 -20.53
CA LEU A 956 0.21 -3.30 -19.44
C LEU A 956 -0.30 -1.90 -19.75
N VAL A 957 0.57 -1.00 -20.24
CA VAL A 957 0.17 0.35 -20.68
C VAL A 957 -0.87 0.27 -21.80
N SER A 958 -0.70 -0.63 -22.78
CA SER A 958 -1.70 -0.84 -23.84
C SER A 958 -3.08 -1.23 -23.29
N ARG A 959 -3.15 -2.12 -22.30
CA ARG A 959 -4.42 -2.55 -21.67
C ARG A 959 -5.06 -1.42 -20.86
N MET A 960 -4.27 -0.69 -20.09
CA MET A 960 -4.74 0.45 -19.30
C MET A 960 -5.23 1.59 -20.19
N ALA A 961 -4.52 1.86 -21.29
CA ALA A 961 -4.94 2.82 -22.32
C ALA A 961 -6.32 2.46 -22.89
N ALA A 962 -6.54 1.18 -23.22
CA ALA A 962 -7.84 0.72 -23.70
C ALA A 962 -8.95 0.89 -22.65
N ALA A 963 -8.66 0.59 -21.38
CA ALA A 963 -9.62 0.70 -20.29
C ALA A 963 -10.05 2.14 -19.97
N THR A 964 -9.22 3.12 -20.31
CA THR A 964 -9.45 4.55 -20.01
C THR A 964 -9.76 5.41 -21.25
N GLY A 965 -9.92 4.78 -22.42
CA GLY A 965 -10.33 5.46 -23.66
C GLY A 965 -9.19 6.04 -24.50
N HIS A 966 -7.92 5.75 -24.18
CA HIS A 966 -6.74 6.14 -24.95
C HIS A 966 -6.47 5.15 -26.11
N GLY A 967 -7.38 5.11 -27.09
CA GLY A 967 -7.37 4.09 -28.15
C GLY A 967 -6.12 4.09 -29.05
N ALA A 968 -5.52 5.26 -29.32
CA ALA A 968 -4.33 5.37 -30.15
C ALA A 968 -3.10 4.78 -29.44
N GLU A 969 -2.93 5.12 -28.16
CA GLU A 969 -1.89 4.60 -27.29
C GLU A 969 -2.06 3.10 -27.06
N ALA A 970 -3.31 2.62 -26.88
CA ALA A 970 -3.60 1.21 -26.76
C ALA A 970 -3.08 0.41 -27.97
N ALA A 971 -3.34 0.90 -29.19
CA ALA A 971 -2.85 0.27 -30.42
C ALA A 971 -1.31 0.38 -30.54
N LYS A 972 -0.74 1.57 -30.32
CA LYS A 972 0.70 1.83 -30.41
C LYS A 972 1.51 0.90 -29.49
N TYR A 973 1.19 0.88 -28.20
CA TYR A 973 1.93 0.10 -27.21
C TYR A 973 1.59 -1.39 -27.29
N GLY A 974 0.41 -1.75 -27.79
CA GLY A 974 0.06 -3.14 -28.10
C GLY A 974 0.92 -3.71 -29.23
N THR A 975 1.14 -2.93 -30.29
CA THR A 975 2.05 -3.28 -31.39
C THR A 975 3.51 -3.33 -30.92
N LEU A 976 3.96 -2.35 -30.13
CA LEU A 976 5.31 -2.36 -29.56
C LEU A 976 5.54 -3.63 -28.72
N ALA A 977 4.62 -3.97 -27.82
CA ALA A 977 4.71 -5.18 -27.01
C ALA A 977 4.84 -6.46 -27.86
N ASN A 978 4.09 -6.56 -28.96
CA ASN A 978 4.21 -7.68 -29.91
C ASN A 978 5.58 -7.72 -30.59
N GLN A 979 6.11 -6.56 -31.01
CA GLN A 979 7.41 -6.47 -31.67
C GLN A 979 8.56 -6.84 -30.72
N VAL A 980 8.53 -6.35 -29.47
CA VAL A 980 9.52 -6.72 -28.44
C VAL A 980 9.41 -8.21 -28.09
N GLY A 981 8.19 -8.77 -27.99
CA GLY A 981 7.99 -10.20 -27.76
C GLY A 981 8.54 -11.08 -28.90
N ALA A 982 8.40 -10.63 -30.15
CA ALA A 982 9.01 -11.30 -31.30
C ALA A 982 10.55 -11.21 -31.28
N ALA A 983 11.11 -10.05 -30.93
CA ALA A 983 12.55 -9.87 -30.76
C ALA A 983 13.10 -10.77 -29.63
N PHE A 984 12.41 -10.80 -28.48
CA PHE A 984 12.71 -11.70 -27.36
C PHE A 984 12.75 -13.16 -27.82
N THR A 985 11.71 -13.60 -28.54
CA THR A 985 11.64 -14.96 -29.08
C THR A 985 12.83 -15.26 -29.98
N GLY A 986 13.13 -14.38 -30.93
CA GLY A 986 14.25 -14.57 -31.86
C GLY A 986 15.62 -14.62 -31.19
N ARG A 987 15.81 -13.89 -30.09
CA ARG A 987 17.10 -13.78 -29.39
C ARG A 987 17.33 -14.86 -28.34
N PHE A 988 16.28 -15.23 -27.59
CA PHE A 988 16.42 -16.02 -26.36
C PHE A 988 15.74 -17.39 -26.39
N VAL A 989 14.96 -17.71 -27.42
CA VAL A 989 14.15 -18.94 -27.45
C VAL A 989 14.66 -19.89 -28.53
N ALA A 990 15.12 -21.07 -28.11
CA ALA A 990 15.52 -22.14 -29.02
C ALA A 990 14.30 -22.85 -29.62
N ALA A 991 14.54 -23.58 -30.72
CA ALA A 991 13.48 -24.30 -31.46
C ALA A 991 12.75 -25.36 -30.62
N ASP A 992 13.39 -25.89 -29.58
CA ASP A 992 12.81 -26.89 -28.67
C ASP A 992 12.11 -26.27 -27.45
N GLY A 993 12.03 -24.93 -27.38
CA GLY A 993 11.45 -24.19 -26.26
C GLY A 993 12.42 -23.89 -25.11
N THR A 994 13.72 -24.19 -25.25
CA THR A 994 14.73 -23.76 -24.26
C THR A 994 14.87 -22.25 -24.25
N ILE A 995 14.85 -21.64 -23.06
CA ILE A 995 14.90 -20.18 -22.86
C ILE A 995 16.26 -19.78 -22.28
N GLY A 996 17.05 -19.00 -23.02
CA GLY A 996 18.36 -18.51 -22.58
C GLY A 996 19.30 -19.64 -22.12
N SER A 997 19.89 -19.49 -20.93
CA SER A 997 20.69 -20.52 -20.25
C SER A 997 19.84 -21.65 -19.63
N GLY A 998 18.51 -21.52 -19.68
CA GLY A 998 17.55 -22.44 -19.10
C GLY A 998 17.39 -22.29 -17.58
N SER A 999 17.58 -21.09 -17.01
CA SER A 999 17.26 -20.81 -15.61
C SER A 999 15.75 -20.91 -15.36
N GLN A 1000 15.33 -21.24 -14.14
CA GLN A 1000 13.90 -21.32 -13.80
C GLN A 1000 13.21 -19.98 -14.07
N THR A 1001 13.80 -18.85 -13.66
CA THR A 1001 13.23 -17.52 -13.86
C THR A 1001 13.13 -17.12 -15.33
N GLY A 1002 14.08 -17.53 -16.18
CA GLY A 1002 13.99 -17.29 -17.62
C GLY A 1002 12.71 -17.91 -18.23
N TYR A 1003 12.40 -19.16 -17.87
CA TYR A 1003 11.15 -19.80 -18.29
C TYR A 1003 9.93 -19.11 -17.68
N VAL A 1004 9.97 -18.79 -16.39
CA VAL A 1004 8.86 -18.15 -15.68
C VAL A 1004 8.47 -16.83 -16.33
N LEU A 1005 9.43 -15.92 -16.59
CA LEU A 1005 9.16 -14.62 -17.21
C LEU A 1005 8.61 -14.79 -18.64
N ALA A 1006 9.19 -15.70 -19.43
CA ALA A 1006 8.74 -15.94 -20.80
C ALA A 1006 7.28 -16.45 -20.87
N LEU A 1007 6.91 -17.35 -19.95
CA LEU A 1007 5.57 -17.91 -19.85
C LEU A 1007 4.57 -16.91 -19.25
N ALA A 1008 4.90 -16.30 -18.11
CA ALA A 1008 4.03 -15.39 -17.39
C ALA A 1008 3.69 -14.13 -18.20
N PHE A 1009 4.65 -13.58 -18.94
CA PHE A 1009 4.44 -12.39 -19.76
C PHE A 1009 3.90 -12.70 -21.17
N GLY A 1010 3.68 -13.98 -21.49
CA GLY A 1010 3.11 -14.41 -22.77
C GLY A 1010 4.01 -14.09 -23.96
N LEU A 1011 5.31 -14.28 -23.81
CA LEU A 1011 6.31 -13.93 -24.84
C LEU A 1011 6.48 -15.00 -25.90
N LEU A 1012 6.01 -16.23 -25.64
CA LEU A 1012 6.27 -17.39 -26.48
C LEU A 1012 5.18 -17.58 -27.57
N PRO A 1013 5.56 -18.05 -28.76
CA PRO A 1013 4.62 -18.61 -29.72
C PRO A 1013 3.82 -19.76 -29.09
N ALA A 1014 2.54 -19.90 -29.47
CA ALA A 1014 1.65 -20.91 -28.90
C ALA A 1014 2.21 -22.35 -28.96
N SER A 1015 2.96 -22.69 -30.01
CA SER A 1015 3.59 -24.01 -30.17
C SER A 1015 4.74 -24.30 -29.19
N LEU A 1016 5.33 -23.27 -28.57
CA LEU A 1016 6.46 -23.39 -27.65
C LEU A 1016 6.06 -23.21 -26.18
N VAL A 1017 4.83 -22.81 -25.88
CA VAL A 1017 4.34 -22.62 -24.52
C VAL A 1017 4.43 -23.91 -23.69
N GLN A 1018 3.81 -25.00 -24.15
CA GLN A 1018 3.84 -26.26 -23.40
C GLN A 1018 5.25 -26.86 -23.32
N PRO A 1019 6.05 -26.94 -24.42
CA PRO A 1019 7.44 -27.38 -24.32
C PRO A 1019 8.30 -26.62 -23.31
N ALA A 1020 8.15 -25.28 -23.23
CA ALA A 1020 8.86 -24.47 -22.25
C ALA A 1020 8.38 -24.75 -20.81
N ALA A 1021 7.07 -24.92 -20.60
CA ALA A 1021 6.51 -25.26 -19.29
C ALA A 1021 6.98 -26.65 -18.82
N ASP A 1022 7.02 -27.64 -19.71
CA ASP A 1022 7.51 -28.99 -19.41
C ASP A 1022 9.00 -28.96 -19.04
N LYS A 1023 9.81 -28.15 -19.72
CA LYS A 1023 11.22 -27.92 -19.37
C LYS A 1023 11.39 -27.25 -18.02
N LEU A 1024 10.56 -26.26 -17.68
CA LEU A 1024 10.56 -25.64 -16.35
C LEU A 1024 10.25 -26.66 -15.25
N ALA A 1025 9.21 -27.48 -15.44
CA ALA A 1025 8.87 -28.56 -14.52
C ALA A 1025 10.03 -29.57 -14.36
N ALA A 1026 10.66 -29.96 -15.47
CA ALA A 1026 11.83 -30.84 -15.45
C ALA A 1026 13.04 -30.22 -14.73
N ARG A 1027 13.23 -28.89 -14.83
CA ARG A 1027 14.29 -28.16 -14.10
C ARG A 1027 14.06 -28.19 -12.59
N VAL A 1028 12.82 -27.96 -12.14
CA VAL A 1028 12.45 -28.08 -10.73
C VAL A 1028 12.67 -29.52 -10.23
N ALA A 1029 12.24 -30.51 -11.01
CA ALA A 1029 12.45 -31.92 -10.68
C ALA A 1029 13.95 -32.28 -10.59
N ALA A 1030 14.78 -31.79 -11.51
CA ALA A 1030 16.23 -31.99 -11.50
C ALA A 1030 16.92 -31.32 -10.29
N ALA A 1031 16.32 -30.27 -9.74
CA ALA A 1031 16.73 -29.63 -8.49
C ALA A 1031 16.12 -30.31 -7.24
N GLY A 1032 15.62 -31.54 -7.35
CA GLY A 1032 15.04 -32.28 -6.21
C GLY A 1032 13.67 -31.75 -5.76
N GLY A 1033 12.96 -31.01 -6.62
CA GLY A 1033 11.71 -30.34 -6.26
C GLY A 1033 11.91 -28.98 -5.60
N HIS A 1034 13.12 -28.42 -5.67
CA HIS A 1034 13.41 -27.08 -5.15
C HIS A 1034 13.25 -26.02 -6.23
N LEU A 1035 12.79 -24.86 -5.79
CA LEU A 1035 12.93 -23.63 -6.56
C LEU A 1035 14.39 -23.19 -6.61
N SER A 1036 14.76 -22.47 -7.65
CA SER A 1036 16.02 -21.71 -7.72
C SER A 1036 15.80 -20.21 -7.93
N VAL A 1037 14.53 -19.79 -8.04
CA VAL A 1037 14.13 -18.41 -8.37
C VAL A 1037 14.43 -17.42 -7.23
N GLY A 1038 14.72 -16.19 -7.61
CA GLY A 1038 14.75 -15.02 -6.75
C GLY A 1038 13.46 -14.19 -6.86
N PHE A 1039 13.58 -12.90 -6.63
CA PHE A 1039 12.45 -11.95 -6.54
C PHE A 1039 11.61 -11.89 -7.81
N LEU A 1040 12.22 -11.89 -8.99
CA LEU A 1040 11.47 -11.70 -10.25
C LEU A 1040 10.80 -12.99 -10.73
N GLY A 1041 11.26 -14.15 -10.27
CA GLY A 1041 10.64 -15.43 -10.59
C GLY A 1041 9.61 -15.93 -9.57
N VAL A 1042 9.76 -15.60 -8.28
CA VAL A 1042 9.01 -16.24 -7.18
C VAL A 1042 7.49 -16.04 -7.25
N GLU A 1043 7.02 -14.85 -7.64
CA GLU A 1043 5.58 -14.56 -7.77
C GLU A 1043 4.90 -15.51 -8.77
N ASN A 1044 5.59 -15.82 -9.88
CA ASN A 1044 4.99 -16.47 -11.04
C ASN A 1044 5.37 -17.94 -11.21
N LEU A 1045 6.37 -18.47 -10.49
CA LEU A 1045 6.80 -19.87 -10.60
C LEU A 1045 5.65 -20.87 -10.40
N LEU A 1046 4.96 -20.80 -9.25
CA LEU A 1046 3.87 -21.74 -8.95
C LEU A 1046 2.62 -21.52 -9.83
N PRO A 1047 2.17 -20.27 -10.07
CA PRO A 1047 1.09 -20.01 -11.02
C PRO A 1047 1.36 -20.58 -12.42
N VAL A 1048 2.56 -20.40 -12.97
CA VAL A 1048 2.93 -20.90 -14.30
C VAL A 1048 2.90 -22.42 -14.32
N LEU A 1049 3.58 -23.10 -13.38
CA LEU A 1049 3.56 -24.56 -13.29
C LEU A 1049 2.13 -25.11 -13.23
N ALA A 1050 1.30 -24.58 -12.33
CA ALA A 1050 -0.08 -25.05 -12.16
C ALA A 1050 -0.98 -24.75 -13.36
N ALA A 1051 -0.80 -23.60 -14.03
CA ALA A 1051 -1.57 -23.24 -15.22
C ALA A 1051 -1.29 -24.16 -16.41
N HIS A 1052 -0.08 -24.73 -16.49
CA HIS A 1052 0.40 -25.54 -17.60
C HIS A 1052 0.46 -27.06 -17.29
N GLY A 1053 -0.35 -27.53 -16.34
CA GLY A 1053 -0.53 -28.97 -16.08
C GLY A 1053 0.41 -29.58 -15.04
N HIS A 1054 1.33 -28.79 -14.46
CA HIS A 1054 2.33 -29.22 -13.47
C HIS A 1054 1.99 -28.74 -12.06
N ALA A 1055 0.71 -28.87 -11.67
CA ALA A 1055 0.23 -28.44 -10.36
C ALA A 1055 0.84 -29.29 -9.22
N ASP A 1056 1.11 -30.56 -9.48
CA ASP A 1056 1.85 -31.47 -8.60
C ASP A 1056 3.25 -30.94 -8.28
N VAL A 1057 4.00 -30.50 -9.30
CA VAL A 1057 5.33 -29.88 -9.14
C VAL A 1057 5.23 -28.56 -8.37
N ALA A 1058 4.21 -27.74 -8.66
CA ALA A 1058 3.98 -26.50 -7.91
C ALA A 1058 3.74 -26.77 -6.41
N TYR A 1059 2.96 -27.80 -6.08
CA TYR A 1059 2.75 -28.20 -4.68
C TYR A 1059 3.98 -28.82 -4.04
N GLN A 1060 4.81 -29.54 -4.80
CA GLN A 1060 6.09 -30.05 -4.31
C GLN A 1060 6.99 -28.90 -3.85
N VAL A 1061 7.10 -27.83 -4.65
CA VAL A 1061 7.87 -26.63 -4.28
C VAL A 1061 7.24 -25.90 -3.08
N LEU A 1062 5.91 -25.71 -3.08
CA LEU A 1062 5.20 -25.02 -1.99
C LEU A 1062 5.41 -25.69 -0.63
N LEU A 1063 5.42 -27.03 -0.61
CA LEU A 1063 5.49 -27.84 0.59
C LEU A 1063 6.90 -28.30 0.95
N GLN A 1064 7.91 -27.83 0.22
CA GLN A 1064 9.31 -28.23 0.37
C GLN A 1064 9.83 -27.88 1.79
N PRO A 1065 10.15 -28.87 2.65
CA PRO A 1065 10.67 -28.62 3.99
C PRO A 1065 12.14 -28.21 4.01
N ASP A 1066 12.92 -28.57 2.98
CA ASP A 1066 14.38 -28.40 2.97
C ASP A 1066 14.82 -27.13 2.22
N PHE A 1067 16.09 -26.73 2.37
CA PHE A 1067 16.64 -25.57 1.69
C PHE A 1067 16.85 -25.82 0.18
N PRO A 1068 16.49 -24.85 -0.69
CA PRO A 1068 15.71 -23.64 -0.43
C PRO A 1068 14.19 -23.93 -0.43
N GLY A 1069 13.45 -23.23 0.44
CA GLY A 1069 11.98 -23.31 0.49
C GLY A 1069 11.35 -22.52 1.64
N TRP A 1070 10.05 -22.25 1.55
CA TRP A 1070 9.32 -21.61 2.66
C TRP A 1070 9.19 -22.52 3.88
N GLY A 1071 9.03 -23.82 3.66
CA GLY A 1071 9.02 -24.83 4.74
C GLY A 1071 10.32 -24.81 5.54
N TYR A 1072 11.45 -24.57 4.87
CA TYR A 1072 12.75 -24.41 5.51
C TYR A 1072 12.80 -23.20 6.46
N MET A 1073 12.36 -22.02 6.02
CA MET A 1073 12.27 -20.82 6.87
C MET A 1073 11.41 -21.09 8.11
N ILE A 1074 10.23 -21.68 7.90
CA ILE A 1074 9.27 -22.00 8.97
C ILE A 1074 9.87 -23.02 9.95
N GLY A 1075 10.57 -24.04 9.45
CA GLY A 1075 11.28 -25.03 10.26
C GLY A 1075 12.36 -24.43 11.16
N HIS A 1076 12.86 -23.24 10.80
CA HIS A 1076 13.83 -22.46 11.58
C HIS A 1076 13.18 -21.34 12.40
N GLY A 1077 11.86 -21.43 12.65
CA GLY A 1077 11.15 -20.53 13.57
C GLY A 1077 10.76 -19.17 12.98
N ALA A 1078 10.77 -19.03 11.65
CA ALA A 1078 10.31 -17.83 10.98
C ALA A 1078 8.85 -17.49 11.33
N THR A 1079 8.59 -16.24 11.70
CA THR A 1079 7.24 -15.68 11.93
C THR A 1079 6.88 -14.58 10.92
N THR A 1080 7.79 -14.31 10.00
CA THR A 1080 7.74 -13.41 8.85
C THR A 1080 8.51 -14.09 7.71
N VAL A 1081 8.33 -13.62 6.48
CA VAL A 1081 9.16 -14.09 5.36
C VAL A 1081 10.53 -13.40 5.42
N TRP A 1082 11.60 -14.12 5.10
CA TRP A 1082 12.98 -13.59 5.12
C TRP A 1082 13.35 -12.99 3.77
N GLU A 1083 14.39 -12.15 3.75
CA GLU A 1083 14.97 -11.59 2.52
C GLU A 1083 15.64 -12.67 1.67
N ARG A 1084 16.39 -13.57 2.33
CA ARG A 1084 17.10 -14.68 1.69
C ARG A 1084 16.46 -16.02 2.00
N TRP A 1085 16.52 -16.95 1.05
CA TRP A 1085 16.13 -18.35 1.25
C TRP A 1085 16.92 -19.04 2.38
N ASP A 1086 18.17 -18.63 2.60
CA ASP A 1086 19.12 -19.11 3.62
C ASP A 1086 19.50 -18.01 4.62
N GLY A 1087 18.54 -17.19 5.08
CA GLY A 1087 18.83 -16.17 6.09
C GLY A 1087 19.49 -16.75 7.34
N ILE A 1088 19.03 -17.94 7.76
CA ILE A 1088 19.82 -18.93 8.49
C ILE A 1088 20.25 -20.00 7.49
N LYS A 1089 21.54 -20.34 7.47
CA LYS A 1089 22.11 -21.37 6.59
C LYS A 1089 21.83 -22.77 7.12
N PRO A 1090 21.96 -23.82 6.28
CA PRO A 1090 21.75 -25.20 6.70
C PRO A 1090 22.62 -25.67 7.88
N ASP A 1091 23.76 -25.02 8.13
CA ASP A 1091 24.64 -25.30 9.28
C ASP A 1091 24.25 -24.54 10.57
N GLY A 1092 23.18 -23.74 10.53
CA GLY A 1092 22.69 -22.93 11.64
C GLY A 1092 23.35 -21.57 11.80
N SER A 1093 24.37 -21.25 10.99
CA SER A 1093 24.98 -19.92 10.98
C SER A 1093 24.12 -18.90 10.21
N PHE A 1094 24.26 -17.62 10.54
CA PHE A 1094 23.57 -16.56 9.79
C PHE A 1094 24.25 -16.29 8.45
N ASN A 1095 23.48 -15.83 7.47
CA ASN A 1095 24.01 -15.29 6.23
C ASN A 1095 24.77 -13.96 6.45
N ASP A 1096 25.35 -13.43 5.37
CA ASP A 1096 26.09 -12.17 5.38
C ASP A 1096 25.26 -11.04 6.02
N PRO A 1097 25.68 -10.50 7.19
CA PRO A 1097 24.94 -9.44 7.88
C PRO A 1097 24.86 -8.14 7.07
N GLY A 1098 25.67 -7.96 6.02
CA GLY A 1098 25.57 -6.81 5.12
C GLY A 1098 24.22 -6.74 4.39
N MET A 1099 23.52 -7.86 4.22
CA MET A 1099 22.17 -7.92 3.64
C MET A 1099 21.49 -9.24 4.03
N ASN A 1100 20.91 -9.28 5.24
CA ASN A 1100 20.20 -10.45 5.75
C ASN A 1100 19.05 -10.06 6.69
N SER A 1101 17.94 -9.60 6.11
CA SER A 1101 16.70 -9.30 6.82
C SER A 1101 15.86 -10.55 7.09
N PHE A 1102 15.29 -10.65 8.29
CA PHE A 1102 14.32 -11.70 8.64
C PHE A 1102 12.87 -11.23 8.48
N ASN A 1103 12.63 -10.07 7.86
CA ASN A 1103 11.31 -9.49 7.65
C ASN A 1103 11.25 -8.74 6.31
N HIS A 1104 11.02 -9.51 5.25
CA HIS A 1104 10.96 -9.06 3.86
C HIS A 1104 9.79 -9.74 3.17
N TYR A 1105 8.89 -9.00 2.53
CA TYR A 1105 7.68 -9.61 1.94
C TYR A 1105 7.86 -10.10 0.50
N GLY A 1106 8.94 -9.73 -0.20
CA GLY A 1106 9.14 -10.07 -1.62
C GLY A 1106 8.96 -11.56 -1.95
N LEU A 1107 9.63 -12.45 -1.20
CA LEU A 1107 9.49 -13.91 -1.35
C LEU A 1107 8.13 -14.44 -0.86
N GLY A 1108 7.33 -13.60 -0.22
CA GLY A 1108 5.96 -13.86 0.21
C GLY A 1108 4.91 -13.64 -0.89
N SER A 1109 5.30 -13.18 -2.08
CA SER A 1109 4.42 -12.99 -3.25
C SER A 1109 3.70 -14.27 -3.71
N VAL A 1110 4.16 -15.44 -3.25
CA VAL A 1110 3.45 -16.72 -3.37
C VAL A 1110 2.03 -16.70 -2.79
N GLY A 1111 1.72 -15.75 -1.90
CA GLY A 1111 0.38 -15.56 -1.34
C GLY A 1111 -0.69 -15.48 -2.43
N ASP A 1112 -0.46 -14.73 -3.51
CA ASP A 1112 -1.42 -14.62 -4.61
C ASP A 1112 -1.72 -15.98 -5.30
N PHE A 1113 -0.74 -16.89 -5.37
CA PHE A 1113 -0.98 -18.29 -5.78
C PHE A 1113 -1.87 -19.03 -4.79
N LEU A 1114 -1.63 -18.87 -3.49
CA LEU A 1114 -2.46 -19.47 -2.44
C LEU A 1114 -3.92 -19.04 -2.58
N TYR A 1115 -4.19 -17.75 -2.81
CA TYR A 1115 -5.54 -17.23 -2.85
C TYR A 1115 -6.26 -17.61 -4.14
N ARG A 1116 -5.60 -17.43 -5.29
CA ARG A 1116 -6.22 -17.60 -6.61
C ARG A 1116 -6.22 -19.02 -7.12
N SER A 1117 -5.24 -19.84 -6.75
CA SER A 1117 -5.08 -21.20 -7.27
C SER A 1117 -5.40 -22.26 -6.22
N VAL A 1118 -4.84 -22.16 -5.02
CA VAL A 1118 -5.11 -23.14 -3.94
C VAL A 1118 -6.53 -22.94 -3.42
N GLY A 1119 -6.86 -21.72 -2.97
CA GLY A 1119 -8.21 -21.34 -2.55
C GLY A 1119 -9.16 -21.12 -3.72
N GLY A 1120 -8.63 -20.75 -4.89
CA GLY A 1120 -9.38 -20.70 -6.13
C GLY A 1120 -10.14 -19.40 -6.38
N LEU A 1121 -9.91 -18.32 -5.65
CA LEU A 1121 -10.69 -17.08 -5.76
C LEU A 1121 -9.90 -15.98 -6.49
N ALA A 1122 -10.28 -15.66 -7.73
CA ALA A 1122 -9.59 -14.67 -8.57
C ALA A 1122 -10.59 -13.71 -9.24
N PRO A 1123 -10.15 -12.51 -9.68
CA PRO A 1123 -10.94 -11.68 -10.57
C PRO A 1123 -10.94 -12.29 -11.98
N ALA A 1124 -12.12 -12.47 -12.57
CA ALA A 1124 -12.26 -12.75 -14.00
C ALA A 1124 -12.29 -11.44 -14.83
N SER A 1125 -12.57 -10.32 -14.17
CA SER A 1125 -12.55 -8.97 -14.71
C SER A 1125 -12.12 -7.98 -13.62
N PRO A 1126 -11.66 -6.77 -13.98
CA PRO A 1126 -11.18 -5.78 -13.02
C PRO A 1126 -12.17 -5.53 -11.87
N GLY A 1127 -11.66 -5.42 -10.65
CA GLY A 1127 -12.47 -5.12 -9.46
C GLY A 1127 -13.38 -6.25 -8.99
N TYR A 1128 -13.24 -7.47 -9.53
CA TYR A 1128 -14.15 -8.59 -9.27
C TYR A 1128 -15.61 -8.34 -9.73
N ALA A 1129 -15.83 -7.47 -10.73
CA ALA A 1129 -17.15 -7.30 -11.35
C ALA A 1129 -17.72 -8.65 -11.88
N SER A 1130 -16.81 -9.51 -12.31
CA SER A 1130 -17.00 -10.95 -12.47
C SER A 1130 -15.82 -11.68 -11.84
N LEU A 1131 -16.10 -12.78 -11.15
CA LEU A 1131 -15.15 -13.62 -10.42
C LEU A 1131 -14.79 -14.86 -11.22
N LEU A 1132 -13.61 -15.40 -10.96
CA LEU A 1132 -13.21 -16.75 -11.33
C LEU A 1132 -13.06 -17.55 -10.03
N VAL A 1133 -13.84 -18.64 -9.92
CA VAL A 1133 -13.71 -19.61 -8.83
C VAL A 1133 -13.18 -20.92 -9.41
N ALA A 1134 -11.87 -21.14 -9.30
CA ALA A 1134 -11.18 -22.26 -9.94
C ALA A 1134 -10.11 -22.87 -9.02
N PRO A 1135 -10.50 -23.49 -7.88
CA PRO A 1135 -9.55 -24.11 -6.98
C PRO A 1135 -8.84 -25.30 -7.64
N ARG A 1136 -7.58 -25.50 -7.27
CA ARG A 1136 -6.73 -26.59 -7.75
C ARG A 1136 -6.25 -27.45 -6.58
N PRO A 1137 -7.08 -28.39 -6.06
CA PRO A 1137 -6.65 -29.31 -5.01
C PRO A 1137 -5.40 -30.10 -5.42
N GLY A 1138 -4.47 -30.31 -4.49
CA GLY A 1138 -3.21 -31.01 -4.73
C GLY A 1138 -2.32 -31.01 -3.49
N GLY A 1139 -1.12 -31.60 -3.60
CA GLY A 1139 -0.13 -31.60 -2.51
C GLY A 1139 -0.56 -32.30 -1.22
N GLY A 1140 -1.57 -33.17 -1.28
CA GLY A 1140 -2.17 -33.79 -0.09
C GLY A 1140 -3.09 -32.87 0.73
N LEU A 1141 -3.36 -31.63 0.27
CA LEU A 1141 -4.34 -30.78 0.91
C LEU A 1141 -5.75 -31.37 0.72
N THR A 1142 -6.50 -31.45 1.80
CA THR A 1142 -7.89 -31.94 1.82
C THR A 1142 -8.91 -30.81 1.97
N SER A 1143 -8.48 -29.60 2.29
CA SER A 1143 -9.34 -28.41 2.22
C SER A 1143 -8.55 -27.12 2.05
N ALA A 1144 -9.19 -26.13 1.43
CA ALA A 1144 -8.76 -24.74 1.49
C ALA A 1144 -9.95 -23.79 1.34
N LYS A 1145 -9.83 -22.61 1.96
CA LYS A 1145 -10.82 -21.54 1.91
C LYS A 1145 -10.14 -20.20 1.65
N SER A 1146 -10.61 -19.49 0.65
CA SER A 1146 -10.36 -18.07 0.42
C SER A 1146 -11.64 -17.28 0.58
N ALA A 1147 -11.61 -16.23 1.40
CA ALA A 1147 -12.70 -15.26 1.49
C ALA A 1147 -12.12 -13.85 1.35
N TYR A 1148 -12.77 -13.00 0.55
CA TYR A 1148 -12.27 -11.67 0.21
C TYR A 1148 -13.41 -10.65 0.14
N GLU A 1149 -13.22 -9.49 0.77
CA GLU A 1149 -14.10 -8.32 0.68
C GLU A 1149 -13.79 -7.52 -0.59
N THR A 1150 -14.44 -7.90 -1.69
CA THR A 1150 -14.34 -7.16 -2.96
C THR A 1150 -14.98 -5.77 -2.86
N PRO A 1151 -14.75 -4.88 -3.85
CA PRO A 1151 -15.52 -3.64 -3.99
C PRO A 1151 -17.04 -3.85 -4.04
N TYR A 1152 -17.51 -5.05 -4.38
CA TYR A 1152 -18.91 -5.42 -4.51
C TYR A 1152 -19.47 -6.11 -3.24
N GLY A 1153 -18.61 -6.59 -2.33
CA GLY A 1153 -18.96 -7.33 -1.12
C GLY A 1153 -18.17 -8.63 -0.94
N GLY A 1154 -18.49 -9.39 0.09
CA GLY A 1154 -17.80 -10.64 0.42
C GLY A 1154 -17.95 -11.71 -0.65
N ALA A 1155 -16.83 -12.27 -1.10
CA ALA A 1155 -16.73 -13.40 -2.01
C ALA A 1155 -16.02 -14.57 -1.33
N VAL A 1156 -16.46 -15.81 -1.60
CA VAL A 1156 -15.90 -17.01 -0.96
C VAL A 1156 -15.71 -18.14 -1.97
N SER A 1157 -14.56 -18.82 -1.86
CA SER A 1157 -14.32 -20.16 -2.41
C SER A 1157 -13.83 -21.06 -1.27
N ASP A 1158 -14.59 -22.10 -0.95
CA ASP A 1158 -14.33 -23.02 0.16
C ASP A 1158 -14.53 -24.45 -0.31
N TRP A 1159 -13.43 -25.20 -0.47
CA TRP A 1159 -13.47 -26.58 -0.91
C TRP A 1159 -12.93 -27.55 0.13
N SER A 1160 -13.48 -28.76 0.11
CA SER A 1160 -13.03 -29.89 0.93
C SER A 1160 -13.18 -31.21 0.19
N ILE A 1161 -12.22 -32.12 0.39
CA ILE A 1161 -12.24 -33.50 -0.09
C ILE A 1161 -12.36 -34.43 1.12
N SER A 1162 -13.41 -35.23 1.14
CA SER A 1162 -13.62 -36.27 2.17
C SER A 1162 -14.19 -37.52 1.52
N ALA A 1163 -13.65 -38.70 1.87
CA ALA A 1163 -14.06 -39.99 1.31
C ALA A 1163 -14.17 -40.01 -0.23
N GLY A 1164 -13.21 -39.39 -0.93
CA GLY A 1164 -13.20 -39.32 -2.40
C GLY A 1164 -14.25 -38.38 -3.03
N LYS A 1165 -14.94 -37.57 -2.23
CA LYS A 1165 -15.92 -36.59 -2.67
C LYS A 1165 -15.41 -35.17 -2.42
N LEU A 1166 -15.35 -34.37 -3.48
CA LEU A 1166 -15.17 -32.93 -3.43
C LEU A 1166 -16.50 -32.24 -3.10
N THR A 1167 -16.45 -31.28 -2.19
CA THR A 1167 -17.51 -30.28 -1.98
C THR A 1167 -16.89 -28.89 -2.17
N LEU A 1168 -17.47 -28.06 -3.03
CA LEU A 1168 -17.05 -26.67 -3.26
C LEU A 1168 -18.23 -25.73 -2.95
N ARG A 1169 -18.04 -24.84 -1.97
CA ARG A 1169 -18.97 -23.78 -1.58
C ARG A 1169 -18.49 -22.46 -2.15
N VAL A 1170 -19.40 -21.74 -2.79
CA VAL A 1170 -19.11 -20.49 -3.50
C VAL A 1170 -20.06 -19.40 -3.04
N THR A 1171 -19.54 -18.21 -2.73
CA THR A 1171 -20.37 -17.01 -2.48
C THR A 1171 -19.96 -15.90 -3.44
N ILE A 1172 -20.96 -15.32 -4.11
CA ILE A 1172 -20.83 -14.31 -5.16
C ILE A 1172 -21.64 -13.09 -4.71
N PRO A 1173 -21.02 -11.91 -4.52
CA PRO A 1173 -21.73 -10.73 -4.03
C PRO A 1173 -22.74 -10.17 -5.04
N ALA A 1174 -23.75 -9.45 -4.54
CA ALA A 1174 -24.76 -8.82 -5.37
C ALA A 1174 -24.14 -7.82 -6.36
N GLY A 1175 -24.64 -7.79 -7.59
CA GLY A 1175 -24.04 -7.00 -8.68
C GLY A 1175 -23.05 -7.77 -9.55
N THR A 1176 -22.50 -8.89 -9.07
CA THR A 1176 -21.45 -9.65 -9.77
C THR A 1176 -21.90 -11.03 -10.31
N SER A 1177 -21.00 -11.67 -11.07
CA SER A 1177 -21.06 -13.09 -11.48
C SER A 1177 -19.83 -13.85 -11.05
N ALA A 1178 -19.85 -15.18 -11.15
CA ALA A 1178 -18.64 -15.97 -11.27
C ALA A 1178 -18.68 -16.95 -12.44
N THR A 1179 -17.51 -17.22 -12.99
CA THR A 1179 -17.21 -18.47 -13.70
C THR A 1179 -16.62 -19.44 -12.67
N VAL A 1180 -17.25 -20.59 -12.47
CA VAL A 1180 -16.83 -21.63 -11.53
C VAL A 1180 -16.31 -22.84 -12.29
N ARG A 1181 -15.06 -23.24 -12.04
CA ARG A 1181 -14.43 -24.45 -12.56
C ARG A 1181 -14.33 -25.46 -11.42
N VAL A 1182 -15.12 -26.53 -11.49
CA VAL A 1182 -15.15 -27.57 -10.45
C VAL A 1182 -13.99 -28.54 -10.69
N PRO A 1183 -13.04 -28.70 -9.74
CA PRO A 1183 -11.89 -29.56 -9.93
C PRO A 1183 -12.31 -31.03 -9.87
N THR A 1184 -12.46 -31.68 -11.02
CA THR A 1184 -12.76 -33.11 -11.12
C THR A 1184 -12.26 -33.69 -12.43
N SER A 1185 -11.83 -34.95 -12.40
CA SER A 1185 -11.54 -35.74 -13.60
C SER A 1185 -12.80 -36.23 -14.32
N ARG A 1186 -13.98 -36.14 -13.68
CA ARG A 1186 -15.26 -36.63 -14.19
C ARG A 1186 -16.30 -35.51 -14.25
N PRO A 1187 -16.15 -34.55 -15.20
CA PRO A 1187 -17.04 -33.38 -15.28
C PRO A 1187 -18.52 -33.73 -15.47
N GLY A 1188 -18.84 -34.87 -16.08
CA GLY A 1188 -20.23 -35.36 -16.21
C GLY A 1188 -20.86 -35.87 -14.92
N SER A 1189 -20.08 -36.03 -13.84
CA SER A 1189 -20.55 -36.47 -12.52
C SER A 1189 -20.70 -35.32 -11.51
N VAL A 1190 -20.52 -34.07 -11.95
CA VAL A 1190 -20.70 -32.91 -11.09
C VAL A 1190 -22.20 -32.73 -10.78
N THR A 1191 -22.52 -32.68 -9.49
CA THR A 1191 -23.80 -32.17 -9.01
C THR A 1191 -23.68 -30.66 -8.84
N ALA A 1192 -24.22 -29.92 -9.81
CA ALA A 1192 -24.24 -28.46 -9.83
C ALA A 1192 -25.56 -27.92 -9.24
N PRO A 1193 -25.57 -26.70 -8.67
CA PRO A 1193 -26.80 -26.05 -8.23
C PRO A 1193 -27.71 -25.74 -9.44
N PRO A 1194 -29.05 -25.68 -9.26
CA PRO A 1194 -29.99 -25.42 -10.36
C PRO A 1194 -29.75 -24.10 -11.13
N GLU A 1195 -29.14 -23.11 -10.48
CA GLU A 1195 -28.84 -21.82 -11.06
C GLU A 1195 -27.67 -21.86 -12.05
N ALA A 1196 -26.76 -22.84 -11.92
CA ALA A 1196 -25.56 -22.95 -12.72
C ALA A 1196 -25.86 -23.18 -14.20
N VAL A 1197 -25.27 -22.35 -15.07
CA VAL A 1197 -25.33 -22.55 -16.52
C VAL A 1197 -24.02 -23.20 -16.98
N PRO A 1198 -24.04 -24.42 -17.52
CA PRO A 1198 -22.83 -25.05 -18.05
C PRO A 1198 -22.26 -24.23 -19.21
N SER A 1199 -20.95 -23.97 -19.20
CA SER A 1199 -20.25 -23.26 -20.28
C SER A 1199 -19.11 -24.08 -20.91
N ALA A 1200 -18.66 -25.13 -20.23
CA ALA A 1200 -17.76 -26.17 -20.72
C ALA A 1200 -17.84 -27.38 -19.77
N PRO A 1201 -17.27 -28.56 -20.12
CA PRO A 1201 -17.17 -29.67 -19.16
C PRO A 1201 -16.56 -29.22 -17.82
N GLY A 1202 -17.32 -29.35 -16.72
CA GLY A 1202 -16.89 -28.97 -15.37
C GLY A 1202 -16.84 -27.46 -15.10
N THR A 1203 -17.27 -26.62 -16.06
CA THR A 1203 -17.28 -25.16 -15.93
C THR A 1203 -18.70 -24.61 -16.00
N TYR A 1204 -19.02 -23.70 -15.08
CA TYR A 1204 -20.35 -23.16 -14.89
C TYR A 1204 -20.31 -21.65 -14.72
N PHE A 1205 -21.25 -20.96 -15.35
CA PHE A 1205 -21.56 -19.57 -15.02
C PHE A 1205 -22.58 -19.52 -13.88
N LEU A 1206 -22.36 -18.62 -12.92
CA LEU A 1206 -23.26 -18.36 -11.81
C LEU A 1206 -23.46 -16.86 -11.58
N PRO A 1207 -24.69 -16.42 -11.31
CA PRO A 1207 -24.97 -15.07 -10.86
C PRO A 1207 -24.75 -14.93 -9.34
N ALA A 1208 -24.94 -13.73 -8.79
CA ALA A 1208 -24.88 -13.47 -7.34
C ALA A 1208 -25.71 -14.44 -6.49
N GLY A 1209 -25.12 -14.94 -5.39
CA GLY A 1209 -25.72 -15.93 -4.49
C GLY A 1209 -24.70 -16.82 -3.77
N SER A 1210 -25.19 -17.79 -3.00
CA SER A 1210 -24.37 -18.80 -2.34
C SER A 1210 -24.74 -20.20 -2.86
N TYR A 1211 -23.74 -20.95 -3.28
CA TYR A 1211 -23.92 -22.20 -4.03
C TYR A 1211 -23.03 -23.32 -3.50
N VAL A 1212 -23.45 -24.56 -3.77
CA VAL A 1212 -22.68 -25.76 -3.43
C VAL A 1212 -22.59 -26.66 -4.65
N PHE A 1213 -21.37 -27.05 -5.01
CA PHE A 1213 -21.08 -28.09 -5.98
C PHE A 1213 -20.57 -29.33 -5.25
N THR A 1214 -20.90 -30.51 -5.77
CA THR A 1214 -20.22 -31.74 -5.37
C THR A 1214 -19.79 -32.55 -6.58
N ALA A 1215 -18.63 -33.19 -6.48
CA ALA A 1215 -18.10 -34.03 -7.54
C ALA A 1215 -17.26 -35.15 -6.92
N PRO A 1216 -17.01 -36.25 -7.65
CA PRO A 1216 -15.89 -37.11 -7.30
C PRO A 1216 -14.59 -36.31 -7.35
N ALA A 1217 -13.79 -36.43 -6.30
CA ALA A 1217 -12.49 -35.76 -6.20
C ALA A 1217 -11.51 -36.24 -7.27
#